data_AF-A0A0X3SFM3-F1
#
_entry.id   AF-A0A0X3SFM3-F1
#
_cell.length_a   1.000
_cell.length_b   1.000
_cell.length_c   1.000
_cell.angle_alpha   90.00
_cell.angle_beta   90.00
_cell.angle_gamma   90.00
#
_symmetry.space_group_name_H-M   'P 1'
#
loop_
_entity.id
_entity.type
_entity.pdbx_description
1 polymer ?
#
loop_
_entity_poly.entity_id
_entity_poly.type
_entity_poly.pdbx_seq_one_letter_code
_entity_poly.pdbx_strand_id
1 'polypeptide(L)'
;MPNRLAHETSPYLLQHADNPVDWWPWSEEAFEEARRRDVPVLLSVGYSSCHWCHVMAHESFEDGATAAYLNEHFVSVKVDREERPDVDAVYMEAVQAATGQGGWPMTVFLTPEAAPFYFGTYFPPSPRHGMPGFRQVLEGVRQAWADRREEVAEVAGKIVRDLAGRELQYGDTRTPGEDELAQALLGLTREYDPQRGGFGGAPKFPPSMVLEFLLRHHARTGSEGALQMAQDTCERMARGGIYDQLGGGFARYSVDRDWVVPHFEKMLYDNALLCRVYAHLWRATGSRLARRVALETADFMVRELRTKEGGFASALDADSDDGSGRHVEGAAYVWTPAQLEEVLGPEDAELAARYFGVTDEGTFEHGSSVLQLPQQEGVVDAERIGLIRSRLLVSRAERPAPGRDDKVVAAWNGLAVAALAETGAYFDRSDLVEAAIGAADLLVRLHMDERARLARTSRDDRVGAHTGVLEDYADVAEGFLALASVTGEGVWLEFAGFLLDHVLVRFTDDSGALYDTAADAEKLIRRPQDPTDNATPSGWTAAAGALLSYAAQTGSEPHRTAAERALGVVKALGPRVPRFVGWGLAVAEAFLDGPREVAVVGPALDDPATRALHRTALLGTAPGAVVAVGTAGSGELPLLADRIPVDDEPTAYVCRNFTCDAPTTDPERLRNALSFREG
;
A
#
# COMPACT_ATOMS: atom_id res chain seq x y z
N MET A 1 -37.66 -2.54 7.22
CA MET A 1 -36.78 -3.44 7.97
C MET A 1 -35.46 -2.70 8.16
N PRO A 2 -34.72 -2.89 9.25
CA PRO A 2 -33.37 -2.34 9.35
C PRO A 2 -32.54 -2.83 8.15
N ASN A 3 -31.70 -1.95 7.61
CA ASN A 3 -30.81 -2.26 6.51
C ASN A 3 -29.90 -3.44 6.88
N ARG A 4 -29.62 -4.35 5.94
CA ARG A 4 -28.82 -5.55 6.20
C ARG A 4 -27.38 -5.23 6.59
N LEU A 5 -26.86 -4.08 6.12
CA LEU A 5 -25.50 -3.64 6.43
C LEU A 5 -25.25 -3.37 7.92
N ALA A 6 -26.30 -3.23 8.74
CA ALA A 6 -26.18 -3.03 10.19
C ALA A 6 -25.52 -4.21 10.94
N HIS A 7 -25.31 -5.34 10.27
CA HIS A 7 -24.69 -6.54 10.83
C HIS A 7 -23.24 -6.78 10.33
N GLU A 8 -22.74 -5.92 9.44
CA GLU A 8 -21.39 -6.04 8.87
C GLU A 8 -20.31 -5.54 9.82
N THR A 9 -19.07 -5.97 9.62
CA THR A 9 -17.89 -5.49 10.37
C THR A 9 -17.22 -4.28 9.74
N SER A 10 -17.32 -4.16 8.41
CA SER A 10 -16.73 -3.06 7.64
C SER A 10 -17.26 -1.70 8.10
N PRO A 11 -16.37 -0.77 8.51
CA PRO A 11 -16.77 0.60 8.78
C PRO A 11 -17.44 1.28 7.58
N TYR A 12 -17.00 1.00 6.36
CA TYR A 12 -17.62 1.54 5.14
C TYR A 12 -19.06 1.07 4.95
N LEU A 13 -19.33 -0.24 5.14
CA LEU A 13 -20.70 -0.75 5.01
C LEU A 13 -21.60 -0.22 6.12
N LEU A 14 -21.08 -0.12 7.35
CA LEU A 14 -21.80 0.42 8.50
C LEU A 14 -22.16 1.90 8.34
N GLN A 15 -21.35 2.71 7.65
CA GLN A 15 -21.70 4.11 7.29
C GLN A 15 -23.01 4.20 6.50
N HIS A 16 -23.43 3.12 5.83
CA HIS A 16 -24.66 3.07 5.02
C HIS A 16 -25.81 2.28 5.67
N ALA A 17 -25.64 1.85 6.93
CA ALA A 17 -26.63 1.03 7.64
C ALA A 17 -27.96 1.76 7.90
N ASP A 18 -27.96 3.09 7.92
CA ASP A 18 -29.18 3.89 8.12
C ASP A 18 -29.68 4.55 6.82
N ASN A 19 -29.04 4.26 5.67
CA ASN A 19 -29.46 4.83 4.39
C ASN A 19 -30.85 4.32 3.98
N PRO A 20 -31.68 5.15 3.30
CA PRO A 20 -33.01 4.76 2.85
C PRO A 20 -33.01 3.70 1.73
N VAL A 21 -31.88 3.49 1.06
CA VAL A 21 -31.68 2.39 0.10
C VAL A 21 -31.58 1.07 0.87
N ASP A 22 -32.32 0.05 0.44
CA ASP A 22 -32.29 -1.31 0.99
C ASP A 22 -31.04 -2.04 0.51
N TRP A 23 -29.89 -1.70 1.11
CA TRP A 23 -28.60 -2.25 0.73
C TRP A 23 -28.46 -3.72 1.16
N TRP A 24 -27.81 -4.48 0.29
CA TRP A 24 -27.31 -5.83 0.53
C TRP A 24 -25.78 -5.82 0.56
N PRO A 25 -25.14 -6.63 1.41
CA PRO A 25 -23.75 -7.00 1.18
C PRO A 25 -23.65 -7.87 -0.08
N TRP A 26 -22.45 -7.98 -0.65
CA TRP A 26 -22.19 -8.96 -1.72
C TRP A 26 -22.44 -10.38 -1.19
N SER A 27 -23.53 -11.00 -1.64
CA SER A 27 -24.03 -12.26 -1.10
C SER A 27 -24.88 -13.00 -2.13
N GLU A 28 -24.90 -14.34 -2.06
CA GLU A 28 -25.73 -15.16 -2.94
C GLU A 28 -27.22 -14.82 -2.77
N GLU A 29 -27.65 -14.51 -1.55
CA GLU A 29 -29.01 -14.11 -1.23
C GLU A 29 -29.45 -12.84 -1.97
N ALA A 30 -28.54 -11.88 -2.19
CA ALA A 30 -28.83 -10.68 -2.98
C ALA A 30 -29.10 -11.02 -4.45
N PHE A 31 -28.29 -11.92 -5.03
CA PHE A 31 -28.46 -12.38 -6.41
C PHE A 31 -29.71 -13.28 -6.56
N GLU A 32 -30.00 -14.13 -5.58
CA GLU A 32 -31.25 -14.90 -5.52
C GLU A 32 -32.49 -13.99 -5.47
N GLU A 33 -32.44 -12.92 -4.67
CA GLU A 33 -33.51 -11.93 -4.61
C GLU A 33 -33.69 -11.19 -5.94
N ALA A 34 -32.59 -10.85 -6.61
CA ALA A 34 -32.62 -10.24 -7.94
C ALA A 34 -33.28 -11.18 -8.97
N ARG A 35 -32.97 -12.47 -8.93
CA ARG A 35 -33.64 -13.50 -9.75
C ARG A 35 -35.12 -13.63 -9.41
N ARG A 36 -35.48 -13.66 -8.12
CA ARG A 36 -36.86 -13.79 -7.65
C ARG A 36 -37.73 -12.61 -8.09
N ARG A 37 -37.17 -11.40 -8.09
CA ARG A 37 -37.85 -10.16 -8.50
C ARG A 37 -37.76 -9.88 -10.00
N ASP A 38 -36.90 -10.59 -10.73
CA ASP A 38 -36.52 -10.33 -12.13
C ASP A 38 -36.12 -8.86 -12.38
N VAL A 39 -35.25 -8.35 -11.49
CA VAL A 39 -34.70 -6.99 -11.57
C VAL A 39 -33.17 -7.04 -11.68
N PRO A 40 -32.52 -6.04 -12.30
CA PRO A 40 -31.07 -5.96 -12.32
C PRO A 40 -30.51 -5.63 -10.93
N VAL A 41 -29.21 -5.89 -10.76
CA VAL A 41 -28.45 -5.55 -9.55
C VAL A 41 -27.71 -4.23 -9.79
N LEU A 42 -27.79 -3.31 -8.84
CA LEU A 42 -26.89 -2.14 -8.76
C LEU A 42 -25.74 -2.49 -7.81
N LEU A 43 -24.53 -2.61 -8.32
CA LEU A 43 -23.31 -2.76 -7.54
C LEU A 43 -22.66 -1.38 -7.31
N SER A 44 -22.46 -1.02 -6.04
CA SER A 44 -21.69 0.17 -5.63
C SER A 44 -20.48 -0.27 -4.80
N VAL A 45 -19.26 0.03 -5.29
CA VAL A 45 -17.99 -0.32 -4.62
C VAL A 45 -17.26 0.95 -4.19
N GLY A 46 -16.75 0.95 -2.96
CA GLY A 46 -15.98 2.06 -2.37
C GLY A 46 -15.23 1.63 -1.12
N TYR A 47 -14.76 2.60 -0.32
CA TYR A 47 -14.07 2.40 0.95
C TYR A 47 -14.35 3.58 1.89
N SER A 48 -14.06 3.43 3.18
CA SER A 48 -14.53 4.32 4.26
C SER A 48 -13.98 5.74 4.21
N SER A 49 -12.72 5.92 3.77
CA SER A 49 -12.02 7.20 3.69
C SER A 49 -12.15 7.90 2.32
N CYS A 50 -12.99 7.37 1.43
CA CYS A 50 -13.19 7.86 0.07
C CYS A 50 -14.14 9.07 0.02
N HIS A 51 -13.59 10.28 -0.17
CA HIS A 51 -14.38 11.52 -0.28
C HIS A 51 -15.52 11.43 -1.33
N TRP A 52 -15.21 11.04 -2.57
CA TRP A 52 -16.22 10.93 -3.63
C TRP A 52 -17.30 9.87 -3.34
N CYS A 53 -16.99 8.88 -2.51
CA CYS A 53 -17.96 7.88 -2.08
C CYS A 53 -18.97 8.49 -1.10
N HIS A 54 -18.52 9.38 -0.19
CA HIS A 54 -19.40 10.16 0.69
C HIS A 54 -20.23 11.17 -0.09
N VAL A 55 -19.64 11.89 -1.04
CA VAL A 55 -20.36 12.83 -1.93
C VAL A 55 -21.50 12.11 -2.65
N MET A 56 -21.22 10.96 -3.27
CA MET A 56 -22.27 10.19 -3.96
C MET A 56 -23.35 9.70 -2.99
N ALA A 57 -22.97 9.32 -1.76
CA ALA A 57 -23.94 8.88 -0.75
C ALA A 57 -24.89 10.00 -0.33
N HIS A 58 -24.35 11.16 0.05
CA HIS A 58 -25.16 12.32 0.45
C HIS A 58 -26.02 12.86 -0.69
N GLU A 59 -25.46 12.97 -1.90
CA GLU A 59 -26.18 13.57 -3.02
C GLU A 59 -27.24 12.64 -3.63
N SER A 60 -27.05 11.32 -3.55
CA SER A 60 -27.90 10.35 -4.26
C SER A 60 -28.51 9.26 -3.38
N PHE A 61 -27.73 8.57 -2.55
CA PHE A 61 -28.23 7.40 -1.80
C PHE A 61 -29.06 7.77 -0.56
N GLU A 62 -28.90 8.99 -0.04
CA GLU A 62 -29.70 9.52 1.06
C GLU A 62 -30.97 10.24 0.60
N ASP A 63 -31.10 10.55 -0.69
CA ASP A 63 -32.32 11.12 -1.27
C ASP A 63 -33.45 10.09 -1.27
N GLY A 64 -34.51 10.36 -0.51
CA GLY A 64 -35.62 9.42 -0.33
C GLY A 64 -36.36 9.04 -1.62
N ALA A 65 -36.42 9.95 -2.60
CA ALA A 65 -37.07 9.66 -3.88
C ALA A 65 -36.22 8.73 -4.76
N THR A 66 -34.90 8.96 -4.81
CA THR A 66 -33.94 8.10 -5.50
C THR A 66 -33.86 6.73 -4.84
N ALA A 67 -33.83 6.68 -3.50
CA ALA A 67 -33.82 5.44 -2.75
C ALA A 67 -35.09 4.60 -2.95
N ALA A 68 -36.27 5.23 -2.94
CA ALA A 68 -37.52 4.52 -3.23
C ALA A 68 -37.52 3.91 -4.64
N TYR A 69 -37.01 4.64 -5.64
CA TYR A 69 -36.88 4.14 -7.01
C TYR A 69 -35.91 2.94 -7.10
N LEU A 70 -34.76 3.03 -6.42
CA LEU A 70 -33.80 1.93 -6.34
C LEU A 70 -34.44 0.69 -5.71
N ASN A 71 -35.08 0.85 -4.56
CA ASN A 71 -35.69 -0.24 -3.82
C ASN A 71 -36.80 -0.94 -4.62
N GLU A 72 -37.54 -0.19 -5.46
CA GLU A 72 -38.58 -0.76 -6.31
C GLU A 72 -38.01 -1.54 -7.51
N HIS A 73 -36.94 -1.05 -8.14
CA HIS A 73 -36.52 -1.51 -9.47
C HIS A 73 -35.18 -2.24 -9.52
N PHE A 74 -34.45 -2.31 -8.41
CA PHE A 74 -33.12 -2.92 -8.34
C PHE A 74 -32.98 -3.74 -7.05
N VAL A 75 -32.02 -4.66 -7.06
CA VAL A 75 -31.35 -5.10 -5.82
C VAL A 75 -30.05 -4.34 -5.71
N SER A 76 -29.91 -3.53 -4.65
CA SER A 76 -28.75 -2.66 -4.45
C SER A 76 -27.72 -3.36 -3.57
N VAL A 77 -26.53 -3.60 -4.10
CA VAL A 77 -25.40 -4.26 -3.43
C VAL A 77 -24.30 -3.24 -3.16
N LYS A 78 -23.82 -3.21 -1.91
CA LYS A 78 -22.72 -2.34 -1.46
C LYS A 78 -21.50 -3.18 -1.09
N VAL A 79 -20.32 -2.77 -1.54
CA VAL A 79 -19.07 -3.51 -1.33
C VAL A 79 -17.96 -2.59 -0.85
N ASP A 80 -17.30 -2.99 0.24
CA ASP A 80 -16.02 -2.43 0.66
C ASP A 80 -14.89 -3.10 -0.12
N ARG A 81 -14.18 -2.33 -0.96
CA ARG A 81 -13.04 -2.87 -1.74
C ARG A 81 -11.88 -3.34 -0.86
N GLU A 82 -11.76 -2.83 0.35
CA GLU A 82 -10.71 -3.24 1.27
C GLU A 82 -10.99 -4.63 1.84
N GLU A 83 -12.25 -5.05 1.90
CA GLU A 83 -12.66 -6.40 2.31
C GLU A 83 -12.83 -7.36 1.13
N ARG A 84 -13.23 -6.85 -0.04
CA ARG A 84 -13.47 -7.61 -1.28
C ARG A 84 -12.69 -7.03 -2.48
N PRO A 85 -11.35 -7.05 -2.45
CA PRO A 85 -10.54 -6.56 -3.57
C PRO A 85 -10.73 -7.44 -4.83
N ASP A 86 -11.16 -8.68 -4.66
CA ASP A 86 -11.48 -9.63 -5.73
C ASP A 86 -12.67 -9.14 -6.58
N VAL A 87 -13.76 -8.72 -5.91
CA VAL A 87 -14.94 -8.14 -6.57
C VAL A 87 -14.56 -6.83 -7.23
N ASP A 88 -13.84 -5.96 -6.51
CA ASP A 88 -13.37 -4.67 -7.02
C ASP A 88 -12.55 -4.84 -8.31
N ALA A 89 -11.55 -5.74 -8.31
CA ALA A 89 -10.67 -5.98 -9.46
C ALA A 89 -11.44 -6.43 -10.71
N VAL A 90 -12.34 -7.41 -10.57
CA VAL A 90 -13.11 -7.95 -11.71
C VAL A 90 -13.98 -6.89 -12.36
N TYR A 91 -14.67 -6.07 -11.56
CA TYR A 91 -15.58 -5.05 -12.09
C TYR A 91 -14.86 -3.78 -12.51
N MET A 92 -13.75 -3.41 -11.86
CA MET A 92 -12.91 -2.29 -12.28
C MET A 92 -12.28 -2.57 -13.65
N GLU A 93 -11.84 -3.80 -13.90
CA GLU A 93 -11.35 -4.19 -15.22
C GLU A 93 -12.44 -4.04 -16.29
N ALA A 94 -13.67 -4.42 -15.98
CA ALA A 94 -14.82 -4.25 -16.88
C ALA A 94 -15.09 -2.76 -17.18
N VAL A 95 -15.04 -1.91 -16.16
CA VAL A 95 -15.21 -0.45 -16.30
C VAL A 95 -14.10 0.16 -17.15
N GLN A 96 -12.84 -0.18 -16.87
CA GLN A 96 -11.69 0.30 -17.63
C GLN A 96 -11.71 -0.19 -19.07
N ALA A 97 -12.11 -1.45 -19.31
CA ALA A 97 -12.28 -2.00 -20.65
C ALA A 97 -13.32 -1.24 -21.47
N ALA A 98 -14.41 -0.80 -20.83
CA ALA A 98 -15.52 -0.12 -21.49
C ALA A 98 -15.28 1.38 -21.68
N THR A 99 -14.65 2.05 -20.71
CA THR A 99 -14.56 3.52 -20.67
C THR A 99 -13.14 4.06 -20.90
N GLY A 100 -12.12 3.22 -20.78
CA GLY A 100 -10.70 3.61 -20.81
C GLY A 100 -10.18 4.23 -19.51
N GLN A 101 -11.04 4.44 -18.51
CA GLN A 101 -10.70 4.97 -17.19
C GLN A 101 -11.42 4.19 -16.09
N GLY A 102 -11.02 4.40 -14.84
CA GLY A 102 -11.63 3.78 -13.67
C GLY A 102 -11.52 4.70 -12.46
N GLY A 103 -12.19 4.35 -11.37
CA GLY A 103 -12.13 5.11 -10.13
C GLY A 103 -13.28 4.78 -9.20
N TRP A 104 -13.16 5.23 -7.96
CA TRP A 104 -14.18 5.07 -6.93
C TRP A 104 -14.89 6.41 -6.67
N PRO A 105 -16.20 6.42 -6.35
CA PRO A 105 -17.09 5.25 -6.23
C PRO A 105 -17.31 4.58 -7.59
N MET A 106 -17.32 3.24 -7.60
CA MET A 106 -17.58 2.47 -8.80
C MET A 106 -19.05 2.03 -8.81
N THR A 107 -19.76 2.32 -9.90
CA THR A 107 -21.19 2.05 -10.05
C THR A 107 -21.42 1.16 -11.26
N VAL A 108 -21.88 -0.07 -11.03
CA VAL A 108 -22.05 -1.09 -12.08
C VAL A 108 -23.45 -1.69 -12.02
N PHE A 109 -24.06 -1.90 -13.18
CA PHE A 109 -25.33 -2.61 -13.29
C PHE A 109 -25.10 -4.02 -13.82
N LEU A 110 -25.61 -5.00 -13.08
CA LEU A 110 -25.41 -6.42 -13.33
C LEU A 110 -26.75 -7.12 -13.61
N THR A 111 -26.66 -8.17 -14.40
CA THR A 111 -27.69 -9.21 -14.44
C THR A 111 -27.76 -9.95 -13.10
N PRO A 112 -28.86 -10.68 -12.79
CA PRO A 112 -28.95 -11.56 -11.62
C PRO A 112 -27.90 -12.69 -11.59
N GLU A 113 -27.22 -12.95 -12.71
CA GLU A 113 -26.08 -13.86 -12.85
C GLU A 113 -24.73 -13.15 -12.67
N ALA A 114 -24.74 -11.95 -12.07
CA ALA A 114 -23.59 -11.09 -11.81
C ALA A 114 -22.85 -10.57 -13.07
N ALA A 115 -23.30 -10.89 -14.28
CA ALA A 115 -22.69 -10.39 -15.52
C ALA A 115 -23.00 -8.89 -15.72
N PRO A 116 -21.98 -8.02 -15.93
CA PRO A 116 -22.20 -6.59 -16.00
C PRO A 116 -22.61 -6.14 -17.40
N PHE A 117 -23.44 -5.10 -17.49
CA PHE A 117 -23.92 -4.59 -18.77
C PHE A 117 -23.95 -3.06 -18.90
N TYR A 118 -23.76 -2.32 -17.80
CA TYR A 118 -23.62 -0.87 -17.81
C TYR A 118 -22.75 -0.41 -16.63
N PHE A 119 -21.96 0.65 -16.81
CA PHE A 119 -20.94 1.07 -15.86
C PHE A 119 -20.81 2.59 -15.79
N GLY A 120 -20.33 3.07 -14.64
CA GLY A 120 -19.79 4.40 -14.45
C GLY A 120 -19.03 4.51 -13.14
N THR A 121 -18.48 5.68 -12.86
CA THR A 121 -17.91 6.00 -11.55
C THR A 121 -18.94 6.77 -10.73
N TYR A 122 -18.77 8.08 -10.62
CA TYR A 122 -19.71 9.00 -10.00
C TYR A 122 -20.79 9.45 -11.00
N PHE A 123 -22.04 9.53 -10.52
CA PHE A 123 -23.16 10.12 -11.25
C PHE A 123 -23.77 11.25 -10.43
N PRO A 124 -23.90 12.47 -10.97
CA PRO A 124 -24.45 13.60 -10.23
C PRO A 124 -25.96 13.46 -9.99
N PRO A 125 -26.53 14.12 -8.96
CA PRO A 125 -27.97 14.06 -8.68
C PRO A 125 -28.81 14.72 -9.79
N SER A 126 -28.20 15.60 -10.58
CA SER A 126 -28.81 16.27 -11.73
C SER A 126 -27.82 16.37 -12.89
N PRO A 127 -28.30 16.45 -14.14
CA PRO A 127 -27.41 16.49 -15.30
C PRO A 127 -26.46 17.69 -15.25
N ARG A 128 -25.16 17.44 -15.33
CA ARG A 128 -24.12 18.48 -15.28
C ARG A 128 -22.93 18.08 -16.14
N HIS A 129 -22.32 19.05 -16.82
CA HIS A 129 -21.11 18.87 -17.63
C HIS A 129 -21.17 17.71 -18.65
N GLY A 130 -22.34 17.48 -19.25
CA GLY A 130 -22.54 16.38 -20.21
C GLY A 130 -22.75 15.00 -19.59
N MET A 131 -22.71 14.87 -18.26
CA MET A 131 -23.06 13.65 -17.55
C MET A 131 -24.57 13.60 -17.27
N PRO A 132 -25.22 12.45 -17.49
CA PRO A 132 -26.61 12.25 -17.08
C PRO A 132 -26.74 12.32 -15.56
N GLY A 133 -27.90 12.76 -15.08
CA GLY A 133 -28.21 12.65 -13.65
C GLY A 133 -28.41 11.19 -13.26
N PHE A 134 -28.08 10.81 -12.02
CA PHE A 134 -28.16 9.42 -11.55
C PHE A 134 -29.55 8.82 -11.78
N ARG A 135 -30.61 9.57 -11.50
CA ARG A 135 -31.99 9.14 -11.79
C ARG A 135 -32.24 8.82 -13.27
N GLN A 136 -31.67 9.59 -14.20
CA GLN A 136 -31.80 9.31 -15.64
C GLN A 136 -31.08 8.02 -16.02
N VAL A 137 -29.94 7.73 -15.39
CA VAL A 137 -29.22 6.47 -15.58
C VAL A 137 -30.08 5.30 -15.09
N LEU A 138 -30.65 5.39 -13.88
CA LEU A 138 -31.52 4.35 -13.32
C LEU A 138 -32.75 4.08 -14.23
N GLU A 139 -33.42 5.14 -14.68
CA GLU A 139 -34.58 5.03 -15.59
C GLU A 139 -34.19 4.38 -16.93
N GLY A 140 -33.03 4.77 -17.49
CA GLY A 140 -32.51 4.21 -18.74
C GLY A 140 -32.14 2.72 -18.61
N VAL A 141 -31.52 2.32 -17.51
CA VAL A 141 -31.17 0.92 -17.22
C VAL A 141 -32.43 0.07 -17.04
N ARG A 142 -33.39 0.54 -16.23
CA ARG A 142 -34.68 -0.16 -16.03
C ARG A 142 -35.42 -0.34 -17.35
N GLN A 143 -35.40 0.67 -18.21
CA GLN A 143 -36.01 0.59 -19.54
C GLN A 143 -35.31 -0.42 -20.44
N ALA A 144 -33.98 -0.41 -20.49
CA ALA A 144 -33.22 -1.41 -21.25
C ALA A 144 -33.50 -2.84 -20.75
N TRP A 145 -33.59 -3.03 -19.43
CA TRP A 145 -33.89 -4.33 -18.82
C TRP A 145 -35.25 -4.89 -19.22
N ALA A 146 -36.29 -4.06 -19.20
CA ALA A 146 -37.66 -4.49 -19.48
C ALA A 146 -37.95 -4.60 -20.98
N ASP A 147 -37.46 -3.66 -21.79
CA ASP A 147 -37.88 -3.52 -23.18
C ASP A 147 -36.87 -4.14 -24.15
N ARG A 148 -35.61 -4.32 -23.74
CA ARG A 148 -34.47 -4.73 -24.59
C ARG A 148 -33.59 -5.80 -23.91
N ARG A 149 -34.23 -6.78 -23.26
CA ARG A 149 -33.54 -7.82 -22.47
C ARG A 149 -32.52 -8.63 -23.27
N GLU A 150 -32.80 -8.94 -24.53
CA GLU A 150 -31.88 -9.66 -25.41
C GLU A 150 -30.61 -8.86 -25.69
N GLU A 151 -30.73 -7.55 -25.97
CA GLU A 151 -29.58 -6.65 -26.16
C GLU A 151 -28.72 -6.58 -24.88
N VAL A 152 -29.37 -6.49 -23.70
CA VAL A 152 -28.67 -6.50 -22.41
C VAL A 152 -27.89 -7.80 -22.22
N ALA A 153 -28.50 -8.95 -22.52
CA ALA A 153 -27.84 -10.25 -22.41
C ALA A 153 -26.68 -10.40 -23.40
N GLU A 154 -26.81 -9.86 -24.62
CA GLU A 154 -25.74 -9.86 -25.62
C GLU A 154 -24.55 -9.01 -25.16
N VAL A 155 -24.80 -7.80 -24.66
CA VAL A 155 -23.77 -6.90 -24.11
C VAL A 155 -23.07 -7.55 -22.92
N ALA A 156 -23.84 -8.08 -21.96
CA ALA A 156 -23.30 -8.77 -20.79
C ALA A 156 -22.45 -9.97 -21.20
N GLY A 157 -22.97 -10.83 -22.08
CA GLY A 157 -22.25 -11.99 -22.58
C GLY A 157 -20.99 -11.63 -23.34
N LYS A 158 -20.98 -10.52 -24.09
CA LYS A 158 -19.78 -10.01 -24.75
C LYS A 158 -18.73 -9.58 -23.73
N ILE A 159 -19.10 -8.78 -22.73
CA ILE A 159 -18.17 -8.33 -21.70
C ILE A 159 -17.58 -9.52 -20.94
N VAL A 160 -18.40 -10.49 -20.54
CA VAL A 160 -17.92 -11.70 -19.86
C VAL A 160 -16.93 -12.49 -20.72
N ARG A 161 -17.22 -12.67 -22.02
CA ARG A 161 -16.29 -13.35 -22.95
C ARG A 161 -15.00 -12.56 -23.16
N ASP A 162 -15.10 -11.24 -23.29
CA ASP A 162 -13.93 -10.36 -23.46
C ASP A 162 -13.05 -10.38 -22.21
N LEU A 163 -13.63 -10.41 -21.00
CA LEU A 163 -12.91 -10.57 -19.73
C LEU A 163 -12.32 -11.98 -19.57
N ALA A 164 -13.08 -13.02 -19.87
CA ALA A 164 -12.60 -14.41 -19.77
C ALA A 164 -11.51 -14.73 -20.82
N GLY A 165 -11.58 -14.11 -21.99
CA GLY A 165 -10.57 -14.24 -23.06
C GLY A 165 -9.31 -13.41 -22.83
N ARG A 166 -9.31 -12.47 -21.87
CA ARG A 166 -8.13 -11.73 -21.40
C ARG A 166 -7.33 -12.53 -20.38
N GLU A 167 -7.00 -13.78 -20.71
CA GLU A 167 -5.83 -14.38 -20.08
C GLU A 167 -4.63 -13.55 -20.51
N LEU A 168 -3.99 -12.90 -19.53
CA LEU A 168 -2.75 -12.18 -19.75
C LEU A 168 -1.68 -13.24 -20.06
N GLN A 169 -1.57 -13.61 -21.33
CA GLN A 169 -0.48 -14.44 -21.81
C GLN A 169 0.78 -13.59 -21.80
N TYR A 170 1.42 -13.52 -20.64
CA TYR A 170 2.83 -13.17 -20.53
C TYR A 170 3.62 -14.29 -21.21
N GLY A 171 3.67 -14.26 -22.54
CA GLY A 171 4.18 -15.34 -23.41
C GLY A 171 5.65 -15.69 -23.22
N ASP A 172 6.28 -15.18 -22.18
CA ASP A 172 7.65 -15.43 -21.80
C ASP A 172 7.78 -15.52 -20.27
N THR A 173 7.87 -16.74 -19.74
CA THR A 173 8.09 -17.00 -18.31
C THR A 173 9.56 -16.82 -17.91
N ARG A 174 10.43 -16.35 -18.82
CA ARG A 174 11.83 -16.08 -18.50
C ARG A 174 11.92 -14.83 -17.63
N THR A 175 12.85 -14.86 -16.70
CA THR A 175 13.19 -13.70 -15.86
C THR A 175 13.64 -12.50 -16.71
N PRO A 176 13.38 -11.26 -16.25
CA PRO A 176 13.91 -10.07 -16.89
C PRO A 176 15.44 -10.02 -16.79
N GLY A 177 16.09 -9.47 -17.81
CA GLY A 177 17.51 -9.19 -17.82
C GLY A 177 17.83 -7.71 -17.62
N GLU A 178 19.10 -7.35 -17.73
CA GLU A 178 19.57 -5.97 -17.61
C GLU A 178 18.94 -5.04 -18.66
N ASP A 179 18.73 -5.54 -19.89
CA ASP A 179 18.12 -4.79 -20.97
C ASP A 179 16.69 -4.34 -20.64
N GLU A 180 15.87 -5.23 -20.04
CA GLU A 180 14.50 -4.87 -19.65
C GLU A 180 14.48 -3.82 -18.52
N LEU A 181 15.40 -3.91 -17.55
CA LEU A 181 15.51 -2.92 -16.46
C LEU A 181 16.03 -1.57 -16.98
N ALA A 182 16.98 -1.59 -17.93
CA ALA A 182 17.45 -0.37 -18.58
C ALA A 182 16.33 0.30 -19.40
N GLN A 183 15.50 -0.48 -20.10
CA GLN A 183 14.32 0.04 -20.81
C GLN A 183 13.28 0.61 -19.86
N ALA A 184 13.03 -0.04 -18.72
CA ALA A 184 12.16 0.47 -17.66
C ALA A 184 12.66 1.82 -17.13
N LEU A 185 13.96 1.95 -16.82
CA LEU A 185 14.57 3.21 -16.39
C LEU A 185 14.44 4.32 -17.45
N LEU A 186 14.64 3.98 -18.73
CA LEU A 186 14.45 4.94 -19.83
C LEU A 186 12.99 5.39 -19.94
N GLY A 187 12.03 4.49 -19.72
CA GLY A 187 10.61 4.82 -19.65
C GLY A 187 10.30 5.80 -18.52
N LEU A 188 10.78 5.51 -17.32
CA LEU A 188 10.61 6.39 -16.14
C LEU A 188 11.25 7.76 -16.37
N THR A 189 12.46 7.82 -16.93
CA THR A 189 13.15 9.06 -17.26
C THR A 189 12.33 9.97 -18.20
N ARG A 190 11.53 9.40 -19.11
CA ARG A 190 10.66 10.17 -20.02
C ARG A 190 9.43 10.76 -19.32
N GLU A 191 8.95 10.10 -18.27
CA GLU A 191 7.77 10.54 -17.51
C GLU A 191 8.11 11.40 -16.29
N TYR A 192 9.38 11.41 -15.89
CA TYR A 192 9.89 12.15 -14.74
C TYR A 192 9.72 13.66 -14.90
N ASP A 193 9.19 14.34 -13.87
CA ASP A 193 9.17 15.80 -13.78
C ASP A 193 10.38 16.29 -12.96
N PRO A 194 11.48 16.75 -13.58
CA PRO A 194 12.66 17.20 -12.86
C PRO A 194 12.45 18.49 -12.06
N GLN A 195 11.40 19.27 -12.35
CA GLN A 195 11.12 20.50 -11.62
C GLN A 195 10.39 20.18 -10.31
N ARG A 196 9.43 19.26 -10.37
CA ARG A 196 8.49 18.96 -9.26
C ARG A 196 8.72 17.60 -8.60
N GLY A 197 9.66 16.81 -9.10
CA GLY A 197 9.83 15.39 -8.73
C GLY A 197 8.62 14.54 -9.14
N GLY A 198 8.71 13.23 -9.00
CA GLY A 198 7.65 12.29 -9.36
C GLY A 198 7.46 12.13 -10.87
N PHE A 199 6.38 11.44 -11.24
CA PHE A 199 6.15 10.98 -12.62
C PHE A 199 4.75 11.38 -13.10
N GLY A 200 4.65 11.84 -14.34
CA GLY A 200 3.38 12.23 -14.94
C GLY A 200 2.86 13.61 -14.51
N GLY A 201 1.55 13.83 -14.71
CA GLY A 201 0.86 15.09 -14.41
C GLY A 201 0.06 15.05 -13.11
N ALA A 202 -0.91 15.96 -12.97
CA ALA A 202 -1.87 15.97 -11.87
C ALA A 202 -3.09 15.08 -12.21
N PRO A 203 -3.71 14.40 -11.22
CA PRO A 203 -3.27 14.28 -9.82
C PRO A 203 -1.99 13.43 -9.68
N LYS A 204 -1.23 13.61 -8.59
CA LYS A 204 0.02 12.90 -8.31
C LYS A 204 -0.06 12.00 -7.10
N PHE A 205 0.27 10.73 -7.31
CA PHE A 205 0.35 9.70 -6.29
C PHE A 205 1.82 9.43 -5.91
N PRO A 206 2.14 9.17 -4.63
CA PRO A 206 3.46 8.74 -4.21
C PRO A 206 3.91 7.46 -4.93
N PRO A 207 5.03 7.48 -5.68
CA PRO A 207 5.45 6.34 -6.49
C PRO A 207 6.37 5.39 -5.72
N SER A 208 5.99 4.98 -4.50
CA SER A 208 6.87 4.30 -3.53
C SER A 208 7.60 3.08 -4.10
N MET A 209 6.90 2.21 -4.83
CA MET A 209 7.49 1.01 -5.43
C MET A 209 8.50 1.35 -6.54
N VAL A 210 8.26 2.41 -7.30
CA VAL A 210 9.20 2.92 -8.30
C VAL A 210 10.44 3.51 -7.62
N LEU A 211 10.26 4.24 -6.51
CA LEU A 211 11.37 4.78 -5.74
C LEU A 211 12.26 3.67 -5.19
N GLU A 212 11.67 2.58 -4.69
CA GLU A 212 12.42 1.39 -4.27
C GLU A 212 13.20 0.78 -5.44
N PHE A 213 12.58 0.64 -6.62
CA PHE A 213 13.29 0.19 -7.81
C PHE A 213 14.49 1.08 -8.13
N LEU A 214 14.32 2.40 -8.13
CA LEU A 214 15.40 3.34 -8.43
C LEU A 214 16.56 3.24 -7.44
N LEU A 215 16.27 3.08 -6.15
CA LEU A 215 17.29 2.89 -5.11
C LEU A 215 18.06 1.57 -5.31
N ARG A 216 17.37 0.47 -5.61
CA ARG A 216 18.00 -0.83 -5.88
C ARG A 216 18.78 -0.82 -7.19
N HIS A 217 18.25 -0.15 -8.22
CA HIS A 217 18.93 0.03 -9.50
C HIS A 217 20.23 0.81 -9.32
N HIS A 218 20.22 1.90 -8.54
CA HIS A 218 21.43 2.62 -8.18
C HIS A 218 22.41 1.71 -7.41
N ALA A 219 21.94 0.96 -6.41
CA ALA A 219 22.81 0.09 -5.63
C ALA A 219 23.48 -1.02 -6.46
N ARG A 220 22.82 -1.57 -7.49
CA ARG A 220 23.41 -2.57 -8.38
C ARG A 220 24.32 -1.98 -9.45
N THR A 221 23.99 -0.80 -9.98
CA THR A 221 24.61 -0.28 -11.22
C THR A 221 25.47 0.98 -11.04
N GLY A 222 25.37 1.66 -9.90
CA GLY A 222 25.96 2.99 -9.70
C GLY A 222 25.23 4.11 -10.47
N SER A 223 24.00 3.88 -10.95
CA SER A 223 23.26 4.88 -11.73
C SER A 223 22.89 6.11 -10.90
N GLU A 224 23.63 7.21 -11.09
CA GLU A 224 23.35 8.51 -10.45
C GLU A 224 22.00 9.10 -10.89
N GLY A 225 21.59 8.85 -12.14
CA GLY A 225 20.30 9.32 -12.65
C GLY A 225 19.11 8.69 -11.90
N ALA A 226 19.22 7.39 -11.56
CA ALA A 226 18.20 6.71 -10.76
C ALA A 226 18.14 7.27 -9.34
N LEU A 227 19.31 7.46 -8.71
CA LEU A 227 19.39 8.05 -7.37
C LEU A 227 18.82 9.46 -7.32
N GLN A 228 19.15 10.31 -8.29
CA GLN A 228 18.67 11.68 -8.38
C GLN A 228 17.14 11.73 -8.48
N MET A 229 16.53 10.90 -9.36
CA MET A 229 15.07 10.83 -9.47
C MET A 229 14.41 10.43 -8.15
N ALA A 230 15.00 9.48 -7.42
CA ALA A 230 14.49 9.07 -6.11
C ALA A 230 14.62 10.20 -5.07
N GLN A 231 15.80 10.82 -4.97
CA GLN A 231 16.09 11.92 -4.05
C GLN A 231 15.17 13.12 -4.26
N ASP A 232 15.06 13.60 -5.49
CA ASP A 232 14.24 14.77 -5.83
C ASP A 232 12.77 14.51 -5.55
N THR A 233 12.26 13.34 -5.93
CA THR A 233 10.86 12.97 -5.68
C THR A 233 10.57 12.90 -4.19
N CYS A 234 11.42 12.23 -3.42
CA CYS A 234 11.33 12.18 -1.96
C CYS A 234 11.45 13.57 -1.31
N GLU A 235 12.33 14.44 -1.78
CA GLU A 235 12.46 15.79 -1.24
C GLU A 235 11.21 16.63 -1.52
N ARG A 236 10.68 16.57 -2.75
CA ARG A 236 9.49 17.32 -3.15
C ARG A 236 8.24 16.89 -2.39
N MET A 237 8.02 15.58 -2.22
CA MET A 237 6.92 15.08 -1.39
C MET A 237 7.06 15.49 0.08
N ALA A 238 8.26 15.34 0.67
CA ALA A 238 8.49 15.66 2.08
C ALA A 238 8.33 17.15 2.41
N ARG A 239 8.53 18.02 1.43
CA ARG A 239 8.34 19.47 1.56
C ARG A 239 6.95 19.95 1.13
N GLY A 240 6.22 19.14 0.38
CA GLY A 240 4.86 19.46 -0.05
C GLY A 240 3.85 19.40 1.09
N GLY A 241 2.62 19.81 0.80
CA GLY A 241 1.49 19.64 1.72
C GLY A 241 0.95 18.22 1.79
N ILE A 242 1.39 17.32 0.89
CA ILE A 242 1.12 15.87 0.99
C ILE A 242 1.75 15.25 2.25
N TYR A 243 2.85 15.82 2.76
CA TYR A 243 3.45 15.43 4.04
C TYR A 243 2.95 16.36 5.15
N ASP A 244 2.40 15.80 6.22
CA ASP A 244 1.94 16.58 7.36
C ASP A 244 3.12 17.16 8.15
N GLN A 245 3.38 18.45 7.94
CA GLN A 245 4.52 19.17 8.49
C GLN A 245 4.50 19.29 10.03
N LEU A 246 3.37 19.00 10.69
CA LEU A 246 3.24 19.04 12.14
C LEU A 246 3.31 17.63 12.76
N GLY A 247 2.49 16.71 12.26
CA GLY A 247 2.28 15.39 12.85
C GLY A 247 3.05 14.25 12.16
N GLY A 248 3.65 14.50 11.00
CA GLY A 248 4.21 13.45 10.16
C GLY A 248 3.13 12.61 9.48
N GLY A 249 3.62 11.67 8.68
CA GLY A 249 2.78 10.86 7.79
C GLY A 249 2.33 11.59 6.54
N PHE A 250 1.99 10.81 5.54
CA PHE A 250 1.59 11.25 4.21
C PHE A 250 0.09 11.07 4.01
N ALA A 251 -0.50 12.06 3.36
CA ALA A 251 -1.78 11.92 2.69
C ALA A 251 -1.62 11.10 1.39
N ARG A 252 -2.69 10.47 0.92
CA ARG A 252 -2.62 9.47 -0.16
C ARG A 252 -2.14 10.05 -1.49
N TYR A 253 -2.60 11.24 -1.86
CA TYR A 253 -2.22 11.85 -3.13
C TYR A 253 -2.46 13.36 -3.16
N SER A 254 -1.81 14.04 -4.10
CA SER A 254 -1.95 15.46 -4.37
C SER A 254 -2.83 15.70 -5.59
N VAL A 255 -3.78 16.65 -5.50
CA VAL A 255 -4.62 17.03 -6.64
C VAL A 255 -3.84 17.87 -7.65
N ASP A 256 -2.84 18.61 -7.20
CA ASP A 256 -1.96 19.41 -8.05
C ASP A 256 -0.61 18.72 -8.33
N ARG A 257 0.17 19.33 -9.23
CA ARG A 257 1.45 18.80 -9.69
C ARG A 257 2.63 19.09 -8.73
N ASP A 258 2.47 20.06 -7.85
CA ASP A 258 3.48 20.63 -6.97
C ASP A 258 3.50 19.95 -5.58
N TRP A 259 2.62 18.97 -5.34
CA TRP A 259 2.45 18.25 -4.07
C TRP A 259 1.87 19.10 -2.93
N VAL A 260 1.12 20.16 -3.25
CA VAL A 260 0.69 21.16 -2.25
C VAL A 260 -0.64 20.80 -1.61
N VAL A 261 -1.65 20.48 -2.42
CA VAL A 261 -3.02 20.24 -2.00
C VAL A 261 -3.28 18.74 -2.03
N PRO A 262 -3.31 18.06 -0.87
CA PRO A 262 -3.65 16.65 -0.81
C PRO A 262 -5.16 16.43 -0.87
N HIS A 263 -5.56 15.20 -1.21
CA HIS A 263 -6.73 14.62 -0.56
C HIS A 263 -6.29 14.08 0.80
N PHE A 264 -6.89 14.57 1.88
CA PHE A 264 -6.31 14.46 3.24
C PHE A 264 -6.38 13.05 3.86
N GLU A 265 -6.92 12.06 3.15
CA GLU A 265 -6.92 10.66 3.61
C GLU A 265 -5.48 10.19 3.85
N LYS A 266 -5.24 9.51 4.97
CA LYS A 266 -3.93 8.93 5.27
C LYS A 266 -4.07 7.42 5.41
N MET A 267 -3.48 6.69 4.47
CA MET A 267 -3.59 5.23 4.40
C MET A 267 -2.37 4.56 5.05
N LEU A 268 -2.58 3.43 5.71
CA LEU A 268 -1.50 2.66 6.33
C LEU A 268 -0.45 2.23 5.31
N TYR A 269 -0.88 1.70 4.16
CA TYR A 269 0.04 1.18 3.15
C TYR A 269 0.93 2.27 2.55
N ASP A 270 0.40 3.48 2.28
CA ASP A 270 1.19 4.60 1.75
C ASP A 270 2.28 4.98 2.75
N ASN A 271 1.91 5.07 4.03
CA ASN A 271 2.82 5.44 5.11
C ASN A 271 3.85 4.35 5.40
N ALA A 272 3.49 3.06 5.34
CA ALA A 272 4.41 1.95 5.51
C ALA A 272 5.45 1.92 4.38
N LEU A 273 4.99 1.99 3.13
CA LEU A 273 5.86 1.97 1.95
C LEU A 273 6.78 3.20 1.91
N LEU A 274 6.26 4.40 2.16
CA LEU A 274 7.08 5.60 2.20
C LEU A 274 8.05 5.60 3.37
N CYS A 275 7.64 5.18 4.57
CA CYS A 275 8.55 5.03 5.72
C CYS A 275 9.77 4.17 5.35
N ARG A 276 9.52 3.00 4.74
CA ARG A 276 10.58 2.08 4.28
C ARG A 276 11.46 2.70 3.19
N VAL A 277 10.87 3.33 2.17
CA VAL A 277 11.62 4.00 1.10
C VAL A 277 12.50 5.14 1.62
N TYR A 278 12.01 5.97 2.55
CA TYR A 278 12.83 7.03 3.15
C TYR A 278 13.95 6.46 4.04
N ALA A 279 13.71 5.34 4.74
CA ALA A 279 14.75 4.64 5.47
C ALA A 279 15.84 4.09 4.52
N HIS A 280 15.45 3.52 3.39
CA HIS A 280 16.37 3.06 2.35
C HIS A 280 17.13 4.20 1.67
N LEU A 281 16.45 5.32 1.39
CA LEU A 281 17.11 6.51 0.85
C LEU A 281 18.15 7.06 1.84
N TRP A 282 17.84 7.09 3.14
CA TRP A 282 18.83 7.44 4.15
C TRP A 282 19.99 6.43 4.17
N ARG A 283 19.72 5.13 4.12
CA ARG A 283 20.75 4.09 4.07
C ARG A 283 21.71 4.29 2.88
N ALA A 284 21.19 4.68 1.73
CA ALA A 284 21.98 4.92 0.52
C ALA A 284 22.76 6.25 0.53
N THR A 285 22.28 7.29 1.23
CA THR A 285 22.78 8.67 1.03
C THR A 285 23.20 9.40 2.30
N GLY A 286 22.81 8.92 3.47
CA GLY A 286 22.93 9.63 4.74
C GLY A 286 22.02 10.87 4.87
N SER A 287 21.03 11.05 3.98
CA SER A 287 20.17 12.24 3.95
C SER A 287 19.45 12.50 5.28
N ARG A 288 19.71 13.66 5.90
CA ARG A 288 19.05 14.08 7.14
C ARG A 288 17.54 14.26 6.97
N LEU A 289 17.12 14.74 5.79
CA LEU A 289 15.70 14.86 5.46
C LEU A 289 15.05 13.47 5.43
N ALA A 290 15.67 12.51 4.74
CA ALA A 290 15.13 11.16 4.64
C ALA A 290 15.04 10.48 6.01
N ARG A 291 16.07 10.61 6.86
CA ARG A 291 16.03 10.13 8.25
C ARG A 291 14.86 10.73 9.04
N ARG A 292 14.67 12.06 8.97
CA ARG A 292 13.59 12.74 9.67
C ARG A 292 12.24 12.19 9.23
N VAL A 293 12.01 12.12 7.93
CA VAL A 293 10.73 11.70 7.35
C VAL A 293 10.44 10.23 7.66
N ALA A 294 11.43 9.34 7.58
CA ALA A 294 11.27 7.93 7.95
C ALA A 294 10.82 7.77 9.41
N LEU A 295 11.50 8.43 10.33
CA LEU A 295 11.20 8.37 11.77
C LEU A 295 9.85 9.01 12.11
N GLU A 296 9.56 10.20 11.60
CA GLU A 296 8.29 10.89 11.86
C GLU A 296 7.10 10.14 11.24
N THR A 297 7.28 9.46 10.11
CA THR A 297 6.25 8.60 9.51
C THR A 297 6.03 7.32 10.32
N ALA A 298 7.10 6.70 10.82
CA ALA A 298 6.99 5.56 11.75
C ALA A 298 6.27 5.96 13.06
N ASP A 299 6.66 7.11 13.64
CA ASP A 299 6.03 7.65 14.84
C ASP A 299 4.55 8.01 14.59
N PHE A 300 4.20 8.50 13.39
CA PHE A 300 2.80 8.71 12.97
C PHE A 300 2.01 7.39 12.96
N MET A 301 2.52 6.33 12.32
CA MET A 301 1.84 5.03 12.30
C MET A 301 1.60 4.49 13.72
N VAL A 302 2.61 4.55 14.59
CA VAL A 302 2.48 4.10 15.99
C VAL A 302 1.52 4.95 16.82
N ARG A 303 1.51 6.28 16.61
CA ARG A 303 0.69 7.19 17.40
C ARG A 303 -0.77 7.23 16.97
N GLU A 304 -1.03 7.29 15.67
CA GLU A 304 -2.38 7.57 15.13
C GLU A 304 -3.10 6.28 14.68
N LEU A 305 -2.36 5.34 14.09
CA LEU A 305 -2.94 4.14 13.48
C LEU A 305 -2.90 2.91 14.39
N ARG A 306 -2.08 2.88 15.44
CA ARG A 306 -2.03 1.71 16.32
C ARG A 306 -3.39 1.48 17.00
N THR A 307 -3.85 0.24 16.90
CA THR A 307 -5.09 -0.26 17.49
C THR A 307 -4.83 -0.77 18.91
N LYS A 308 -5.90 -1.01 19.68
CA LYS A 308 -5.78 -1.57 21.05
C LYS A 308 -5.33 -3.04 21.03
N GLU A 309 -5.54 -3.71 19.91
CA GLU A 309 -5.20 -5.12 19.65
C GLU A 309 -3.72 -5.32 19.31
N GLY A 310 -3.00 -4.25 18.98
CA GLY A 310 -1.56 -4.26 18.73
C GLY A 310 -1.17 -4.07 17.25
N GLY A 311 -2.10 -4.26 16.32
CA GLY A 311 -1.92 -3.97 14.89
C GLY A 311 -2.23 -2.51 14.55
N PHE A 312 -2.36 -2.23 13.25
CA PHE A 312 -2.58 -0.89 12.71
C PHE A 312 -3.88 -0.80 11.91
N ALA A 313 -4.62 0.26 12.19
CA ALA A 313 -5.81 0.72 11.50
C ALA A 313 -5.52 1.03 10.03
N SER A 314 -6.52 0.83 9.16
CA SER A 314 -6.35 0.89 7.72
C SER A 314 -6.14 2.34 7.23
N ALA A 315 -6.85 3.31 7.82
CA ALA A 315 -6.83 4.69 7.37
C ALA A 315 -7.28 5.73 8.43
N LEU A 316 -6.91 7.00 8.17
CA LEU A 316 -7.62 8.18 8.64
C LEU A 316 -8.41 8.81 7.48
N ASP A 317 -9.62 9.27 7.77
CA ASP A 317 -10.53 9.89 6.83
C ASP A 317 -10.01 11.24 6.30
N ALA A 318 -10.42 11.62 5.09
CA ALA A 318 -10.10 12.92 4.51
C ALA A 318 -10.92 14.05 5.17
N ASP A 319 -12.14 13.73 5.57
CA ASP A 319 -13.12 14.67 6.09
C ASP A 319 -13.13 14.68 7.63
N SER A 320 -13.29 15.87 8.20
CA SER A 320 -13.46 16.07 9.65
C SER A 320 -14.46 17.19 9.92
N ASP A 321 -15.12 17.18 11.08
CA ASP A 321 -16.00 18.28 11.49
C ASP A 321 -15.22 19.61 11.54
N ASP A 322 -15.73 20.65 10.89
CA ASP A 322 -15.14 22.00 10.86
C ASP A 322 -15.41 22.83 12.14
N GLY A 323 -16.01 22.22 13.15
CA GLY A 323 -16.46 22.86 14.39
C GLY A 323 -17.90 23.38 14.32
N SER A 324 -18.56 23.30 13.15
CA SER A 324 -19.97 23.67 12.96
C SER A 324 -20.92 22.49 12.87
N GLY A 325 -20.42 21.24 12.94
CA GLY A 325 -21.20 20.03 12.70
C GLY A 325 -21.20 19.58 11.23
N ARG A 326 -20.43 20.25 10.37
CA ARG A 326 -20.28 19.89 8.95
C ARG A 326 -18.93 19.21 8.74
N HIS A 327 -18.95 18.03 8.12
CA HIS A 327 -17.74 17.34 7.69
C HIS A 327 -17.22 17.96 6.41
N VAL A 328 -15.97 18.42 6.44
CA VAL A 328 -15.27 19.00 5.28
C VAL A 328 -13.86 18.43 5.18
N GLU A 329 -13.40 18.25 3.95
CA GLU A 329 -12.06 17.77 3.66
C GLU A 329 -10.99 18.71 4.24
N GLY A 330 -10.02 18.16 4.98
CA GLY A 330 -8.85 18.90 5.46
C GLY A 330 -9.06 19.84 6.66
N ALA A 331 -10.26 19.90 7.26
CA ALA A 331 -10.58 20.83 8.36
C ALA A 331 -9.60 20.74 9.54
N ALA A 332 -9.18 19.53 9.91
CA ALA A 332 -8.21 19.30 10.97
C ALA A 332 -6.78 19.80 10.62
N TYR A 333 -6.45 19.96 9.34
CA TYR A 333 -5.06 20.09 8.87
C TYR A 333 -4.68 21.49 8.35
N VAL A 334 -5.64 22.26 7.84
CA VAL A 334 -5.37 23.57 7.21
C VAL A 334 -5.36 24.73 8.21
N TRP A 335 -4.66 25.81 7.85
CA TRP A 335 -4.45 26.98 8.72
C TRP A 335 -4.64 28.30 7.98
N THR A 336 -5.23 29.28 8.65
CA THR A 336 -5.24 30.69 8.20
C THR A 336 -4.20 31.51 8.97
N PRO A 337 -3.76 32.67 8.44
CA PRO A 337 -2.89 33.59 9.18
C PRO A 337 -3.46 33.99 10.55
N ALA A 338 -4.77 34.21 10.64
CA ALA A 338 -5.45 34.56 11.88
C ALA A 338 -5.38 33.44 12.93
N GLN A 339 -5.54 32.17 12.52
CA GLN A 339 -5.40 31.02 13.42
C GLN A 339 -3.95 30.87 13.92
N LEU A 340 -2.96 31.14 13.06
CA LEU A 340 -1.57 31.15 13.51
C LEU A 340 -1.34 32.24 14.57
N GLU A 341 -1.85 33.45 14.36
CA GLU A 341 -1.73 34.56 15.32
C GLU A 341 -2.41 34.25 16.66
N GLU A 342 -3.60 33.64 16.63
CA GLU A 342 -4.31 33.21 17.83
C GLU A 342 -3.51 32.22 18.67
N VAL A 343 -2.90 31.21 18.03
CA VAL A 343 -2.16 30.15 18.73
C VAL A 343 -0.76 30.60 19.16
N LEU A 344 -0.07 31.36 18.30
CA LEU A 344 1.36 31.62 18.44
C LEU A 344 1.67 33.02 19.00
N GLY A 345 0.76 33.97 18.83
CA GLY A 345 1.04 35.40 18.95
C GLY A 345 1.69 35.97 17.68
N PRO A 346 1.69 37.31 17.51
CA PRO A 346 1.98 37.95 16.22
C PRO A 346 3.39 37.66 15.67
N GLU A 347 4.42 37.67 16.52
CA GLU A 347 5.80 37.47 16.07
C GLU A 347 6.06 36.04 15.57
N ASP A 348 5.64 35.03 16.35
CA ASP A 348 5.80 33.62 15.98
C ASP A 348 4.86 33.24 14.84
N ALA A 349 3.69 33.87 14.72
CA ALA A 349 2.78 33.66 13.60
C ALA A 349 3.35 34.17 12.28
N GLU A 350 4.00 35.34 12.27
CA GLU A 350 4.66 35.86 11.07
C GLU A 350 5.82 34.94 10.63
N LEU A 351 6.59 34.42 11.59
CA LEU A 351 7.64 33.45 11.32
C LEU A 351 7.04 32.13 10.78
N ALA A 352 6.01 31.60 11.43
CA ALA A 352 5.33 30.36 11.04
C ALA A 352 4.69 30.48 9.65
N ALA A 353 4.06 31.62 9.33
CA ALA A 353 3.43 31.85 8.05
C ALA A 353 4.45 31.82 6.90
N ARG A 354 5.60 32.48 7.07
CA ARG A 354 6.70 32.38 6.10
C ARG A 354 7.27 30.97 6.02
N TYR A 355 7.53 30.35 7.16
CA TYR A 355 8.19 29.04 7.22
C TYR A 355 7.32 27.92 6.65
N PHE A 356 6.01 27.94 6.90
CA PHE A 356 5.08 26.92 6.46
C PHE A 356 4.30 27.27 5.18
N GLY A 357 4.53 28.46 4.61
CA GLY A 357 3.87 28.92 3.39
C GLY A 357 2.37 29.21 3.57
N VAL A 358 1.98 29.80 4.70
CA VAL A 358 0.59 30.25 4.95
C VAL A 358 0.42 31.68 4.44
N THR A 359 -0.60 31.91 3.61
CA THR A 359 -0.86 33.21 2.96
C THR A 359 -2.30 33.66 3.20
N ASP A 360 -2.58 34.97 2.98
CA ASP A 360 -3.94 35.52 3.06
C ASP A 360 -4.87 35.01 1.95
N GLU A 361 -4.32 34.69 0.77
CA GLU A 361 -5.08 34.10 -0.34
C GLU A 361 -5.44 32.63 -0.06
N GLY A 362 -4.60 31.94 0.72
CA GLY A 362 -4.70 30.50 0.93
C GLY A 362 -4.12 29.70 -0.23
N THR A 363 -3.68 28.48 0.08
CA THR A 363 -3.39 27.44 -0.93
C THR A 363 -4.54 26.43 -1.06
N PHE A 364 -5.55 26.56 -0.20
CA PHE A 364 -6.72 25.70 -0.12
C PHE A 364 -8.00 26.54 0.07
N GLU A 365 -9.15 25.86 0.15
CA GLU A 365 -10.46 26.48 0.21
C GLU A 365 -10.60 27.48 1.37
N HIS A 366 -11.50 28.45 1.19
CA HIS A 366 -11.87 29.44 2.19
C HIS A 366 -10.69 30.27 2.77
N GLY A 367 -9.64 30.50 1.97
CA GLY A 367 -8.47 31.29 2.38
C GLY A 367 -7.55 30.57 3.37
N SER A 368 -7.71 29.25 3.49
CA SER A 368 -6.83 28.42 4.31
C SER A 368 -5.61 27.95 3.51
N SER A 369 -4.53 27.60 4.19
CA SER A 369 -3.32 27.06 3.58
C SER A 369 -3.01 25.67 4.12
N VAL A 370 -2.63 24.77 3.21
CA VAL A 370 -1.95 23.53 3.56
C VAL A 370 -0.52 23.86 3.95
N LEU A 371 -0.06 23.38 5.10
CA LEU A 371 1.31 23.62 5.55
C LEU A 371 2.30 22.87 4.65
N GLN A 372 3.30 23.59 4.16
CA GLN A 372 4.36 23.10 3.29
C GLN A 372 5.71 23.64 3.80
N LEU A 373 6.83 23.19 3.23
CA LEU A 373 8.16 23.73 3.51
C LEU A 373 8.72 24.36 2.22
N PRO A 374 8.26 25.58 1.86
CA PRO A 374 8.73 26.26 0.67
C PRO A 374 10.24 26.44 0.74
N GLN A 375 10.90 26.37 -0.41
CA GLN A 375 12.34 26.54 -0.49
C GLN A 375 12.67 28.02 -0.21
N GLN A 376 13.02 28.32 1.04
CA GLN A 376 13.36 29.67 1.48
C GLN A 376 14.86 29.84 1.68
N GLU A 377 15.35 31.02 1.32
CA GLU A 377 16.72 31.46 1.64
C GLU A 377 16.75 32.01 3.07
N GLY A 378 17.59 31.44 3.93
CA GLY A 378 17.82 31.95 5.29
C GLY A 378 18.05 30.85 6.33
N VAL A 379 18.78 31.19 7.39
CA VAL A 379 18.95 30.31 8.56
C VAL A 379 17.80 30.59 9.51
N VAL A 380 16.93 29.61 9.70
CA VAL A 380 15.89 29.64 10.75
C VAL A 380 16.39 28.97 12.03
N ASP A 381 15.97 29.49 13.17
CA ASP A 381 16.25 28.89 14.46
C ASP A 381 15.43 27.59 14.63
N ALA A 382 16.13 26.45 14.57
CA ALA A 382 15.51 25.13 14.67
C ALA A 382 14.81 24.88 16.02
N GLU A 383 15.30 25.45 17.12
CA GLU A 383 14.68 25.32 18.44
C GLU A 383 13.34 26.08 18.46
N ARG A 384 13.36 27.32 17.94
CA ARG A 384 12.14 28.14 17.82
C ARG A 384 11.10 27.50 16.90
N ILE A 385 11.49 26.95 15.75
CA ILE A 385 10.59 26.22 14.86
C ILE A 385 10.01 24.97 15.54
N GLY A 386 10.83 24.24 16.32
CA GLY A 386 10.38 23.10 17.11
C GLY A 386 9.30 23.46 18.13
N LEU A 387 9.44 24.60 18.83
CA LEU A 387 8.43 25.14 19.74
C LEU A 387 7.15 25.54 19.01
N ILE A 388 7.26 26.23 17.88
CA ILE A 388 6.11 26.60 17.04
C ILE A 388 5.34 25.35 16.60
N ARG A 389 6.04 24.35 16.04
CA ARG A 389 5.43 23.08 15.61
C ARG A 389 4.69 22.41 16.76
N SER A 390 5.29 22.38 17.95
CA SER A 390 4.69 21.78 19.14
C SER A 390 3.42 22.50 19.58
N ARG A 391 3.41 23.84 19.59
CA ARG A 391 2.22 24.64 19.94
C ARG A 391 1.09 24.45 18.93
N LEU A 392 1.42 24.45 17.64
CA LEU A 392 0.43 24.19 16.57
C LEU A 392 -0.14 22.77 16.67
N LEU A 393 0.69 21.77 16.97
CA LEU A 393 0.25 20.39 17.15
C LEU A 393 -0.69 20.24 18.37
N VAL A 394 -0.38 20.91 19.49
CA VAL A 394 -1.25 20.93 20.67
C VAL A 394 -2.60 21.58 20.34
N SER A 395 -2.60 22.73 19.66
CA SER A 395 -3.85 23.38 19.24
C SER A 395 -4.62 22.52 18.23
N ARG A 396 -3.95 21.82 17.32
CA ARG A 396 -4.60 20.91 16.37
C ARG A 396 -5.30 19.75 17.08
N ALA A 397 -4.73 19.23 18.17
CA ALA A 397 -5.32 18.13 18.94
C ALA A 397 -6.65 18.51 19.62
N GLU A 398 -6.97 19.80 19.73
CA GLU A 398 -8.27 20.28 20.25
C GLU A 398 -9.35 20.37 19.15
N ARG A 399 -8.97 20.25 17.87
CA ARG A 399 -9.92 20.21 16.74
C ARG A 399 -10.59 18.83 16.65
N PRO A 400 -11.81 18.74 16.10
CA PRO A 400 -12.40 17.44 15.77
C PRO A 400 -11.45 16.62 14.88
N ALA A 401 -11.10 15.43 15.35
CA ALA A 401 -10.20 14.54 14.62
C ALA A 401 -10.91 13.91 13.40
N PRO A 402 -10.17 13.62 12.31
CA PRO A 402 -10.70 12.80 11.25
C PRO A 402 -11.14 11.43 11.77
N GLY A 403 -12.13 10.84 11.09
CA GLY A 403 -12.55 9.46 11.38
C GLY A 403 -11.38 8.49 11.20
N ARG A 404 -11.36 7.42 12.00
CA ARG A 404 -10.38 6.34 11.85
C ARG A 404 -11.09 5.07 11.43
N ASP A 405 -10.70 4.49 10.30
CA ASP A 405 -11.08 3.13 9.94
C ASP A 405 -10.15 2.17 10.70
N ASP A 406 -10.64 1.67 11.82
CA ASP A 406 -9.90 0.80 12.75
C ASP A 406 -9.85 -0.67 12.30
N LYS A 407 -10.25 -0.97 11.07
CA LYS A 407 -10.06 -2.28 10.44
C LYS A 407 -8.57 -2.56 10.27
N VAL A 408 -8.13 -3.72 10.73
CA VAL A 408 -6.78 -4.25 10.50
C VAL A 408 -6.81 -5.06 9.21
N VAL A 409 -6.11 -4.63 8.17
CA VAL A 409 -5.94 -5.37 6.91
C VAL A 409 -4.61 -6.10 6.94
N ALA A 410 -4.63 -7.42 6.68
CA ALA A 410 -3.46 -8.29 6.84
C ALA A 410 -2.27 -7.85 5.97
N ALA A 411 -2.47 -7.69 4.65
CA ALA A 411 -1.42 -7.20 3.74
C ALA A 411 -0.76 -5.90 4.22
N TRP A 412 -1.57 -4.90 4.59
CA TRP A 412 -1.07 -3.57 4.95
C TRP A 412 -0.32 -3.57 6.28
N ASN A 413 -0.73 -4.44 7.21
CA ASN A 413 0.01 -4.68 8.44
C ASN A 413 1.31 -5.44 8.17
N GLY A 414 1.36 -6.35 7.20
CA GLY A 414 2.61 -6.98 6.72
C GLY A 414 3.62 -5.94 6.23
N LEU A 415 3.18 -4.98 5.41
CA LEU A 415 4.00 -3.85 4.96
C LEU A 415 4.47 -2.97 6.14
N ALA A 416 3.58 -2.68 7.09
CA ALA A 416 3.92 -1.90 8.29
C ALA A 416 4.94 -2.62 9.18
N VAL A 417 4.80 -3.94 9.35
CA VAL A 417 5.76 -4.78 10.09
C VAL A 417 7.15 -4.68 9.45
N ALA A 418 7.25 -4.84 8.12
CA ALA A 418 8.53 -4.70 7.42
C ALA A 418 9.14 -3.30 7.63
N ALA A 419 8.35 -2.26 7.41
CA ALA A 419 8.79 -0.87 7.52
C ALA A 419 9.29 -0.52 8.93
N LEU A 420 8.53 -0.92 9.97
CA LEU A 420 8.85 -0.62 11.36
C LEU A 420 10.03 -1.45 11.89
N ALA A 421 10.14 -2.72 11.49
CA ALA A 421 11.26 -3.57 11.86
C ALA A 421 12.59 -3.00 11.33
N GLU A 422 12.64 -2.67 10.03
CA GLU A 422 13.84 -2.10 9.40
C GLU A 422 14.15 -0.70 9.93
N THR A 423 13.16 0.19 9.99
CA THR A 423 13.35 1.56 10.50
C THR A 423 13.82 1.52 11.96
N GLY A 424 13.23 0.65 12.78
CA GLY A 424 13.66 0.43 14.16
C GLY A 424 15.12 -0.02 14.26
N ALA A 425 15.52 -1.00 13.44
CA ALA A 425 16.89 -1.51 13.43
C ALA A 425 17.91 -0.48 12.90
N TYR A 426 17.58 0.26 11.84
CA TYR A 426 18.51 1.20 11.19
C TYR A 426 18.82 2.42 12.06
N PHE A 427 17.84 2.86 12.84
CA PHE A 427 17.93 4.07 13.67
C PHE A 427 18.04 3.79 15.17
N ASP A 428 18.27 2.53 15.56
CA ASP A 428 18.41 2.10 16.96
C ASP A 428 17.18 2.48 17.82
N ARG A 429 15.97 2.27 17.27
CA ARG A 429 14.66 2.52 17.88
C ARG A 429 13.96 1.20 18.19
N SER A 430 14.28 0.62 19.35
CA SER A 430 13.73 -0.68 19.77
C SER A 430 12.20 -0.67 19.91
N ASP A 431 11.62 0.47 20.28
CA ASP A 431 10.18 0.66 20.40
C ASP A 431 9.43 0.47 19.07
N LEU A 432 10.07 0.76 17.94
CA LEU A 432 9.50 0.49 16.61
C LEU A 432 9.56 -1.01 16.26
N VAL A 433 10.64 -1.69 16.64
CA VAL A 433 10.77 -3.16 16.49
C VAL A 433 9.72 -3.87 17.35
N GLU A 434 9.52 -3.41 18.59
CA GLU A 434 8.47 -3.93 19.48
C GLU A 434 7.06 -3.70 18.91
N ALA A 435 6.81 -2.55 18.27
CA ALA A 435 5.55 -2.29 17.58
C ALA A 435 5.35 -3.24 16.37
N ALA A 436 6.40 -3.51 15.60
CA ALA A 436 6.37 -4.49 14.51
C ALA A 436 6.07 -5.91 15.02
N ILE A 437 6.72 -6.34 16.10
CA ILE A 437 6.45 -7.64 16.75
C ILE A 437 5.01 -7.72 17.22
N GLY A 438 4.47 -6.66 17.85
CA GLY A 438 3.09 -6.64 18.31
C GLY A 438 2.05 -6.78 17.18
N ALA A 439 2.30 -6.14 16.03
CA ALA A 439 1.44 -6.29 14.87
C ALA A 439 1.57 -7.69 14.24
N ALA A 440 2.79 -8.24 14.16
CA ALA A 440 3.03 -9.59 13.66
C ALA A 440 2.36 -10.66 14.55
N ASP A 441 2.44 -10.52 15.88
CA ASP A 441 1.73 -11.40 16.83
C ASP A 441 0.22 -11.34 16.62
N LEU A 442 -0.36 -10.16 16.41
CA LEU A 442 -1.79 -10.04 16.11
C LEU A 442 -2.16 -10.79 14.82
N LEU A 443 -1.36 -10.68 13.76
CA LEU A 443 -1.60 -11.40 12.50
C LEU A 443 -1.58 -12.91 12.71
N VAL A 444 -0.60 -13.43 13.45
CA VAL A 444 -0.52 -14.87 13.77
C VAL A 444 -1.67 -15.31 14.67
N ARG A 445 -1.99 -14.55 15.71
CA ARG A 445 -2.94 -14.97 16.74
C ARG A 445 -4.40 -14.82 16.33
N LEU A 446 -4.71 -13.81 15.50
CA LEU A 446 -6.09 -13.46 15.15
C LEU A 446 -6.41 -13.70 13.67
N HIS A 447 -5.49 -13.39 12.74
CA HIS A 447 -5.77 -13.54 11.31
C HIS A 447 -5.44 -14.94 10.78
N MET A 448 -4.50 -15.64 11.38
CA MET A 448 -4.05 -16.95 10.92
C MET A 448 -4.80 -18.08 11.65
N ASP A 449 -5.43 -18.98 10.89
CA ASP A 449 -6.07 -20.18 11.45
C ASP A 449 -5.07 -21.32 11.72
N GLU A 450 -5.56 -22.43 12.29
CA GLU A 450 -4.75 -23.63 12.58
C GLU A 450 -4.10 -24.28 11.35
N ARG A 451 -4.49 -23.88 10.13
CA ARG A 451 -3.95 -24.36 8.85
C ARG A 451 -3.12 -23.30 8.15
N ALA A 452 -2.74 -22.23 8.84
CA ALA A 452 -2.03 -21.09 8.30
C ALA A 452 -2.78 -20.34 7.18
N ARG A 453 -4.12 -20.39 7.15
CA ARG A 453 -4.92 -19.54 6.27
C ARG A 453 -5.13 -18.19 6.92
N LEU A 454 -4.94 -17.14 6.14
CA LEU A 454 -5.20 -15.78 6.58
C LEU A 454 -6.65 -15.39 6.34
N ALA A 455 -7.25 -14.73 7.32
CA ALA A 455 -8.37 -13.83 7.12
C ALA A 455 -7.84 -12.45 6.69
N ARG A 456 -8.55 -11.79 5.78
CA ARG A 456 -8.09 -10.52 5.22
C ARG A 456 -8.17 -9.39 6.25
N THR A 457 -9.27 -9.33 6.99
CA THR A 457 -9.54 -8.22 7.92
C THR A 457 -9.90 -8.70 9.31
N SER A 458 -9.65 -7.84 10.30
CA SER A 458 -10.23 -7.95 11.63
C SER A 458 -10.55 -6.57 12.20
N ARG A 459 -11.45 -6.52 13.18
CA ARG A 459 -11.83 -5.28 13.88
C ARG A 459 -12.38 -5.64 15.26
N ASP A 460 -11.98 -4.93 16.30
CA ASP A 460 -12.45 -5.17 17.68
C ASP A 460 -12.29 -6.63 18.14
N ASP A 461 -11.10 -7.22 17.93
CA ASP A 461 -10.79 -8.64 18.17
C ASP A 461 -11.69 -9.65 17.43
N ARG A 462 -12.42 -9.20 16.39
CA ARG A 462 -13.26 -10.07 15.55
C ARG A 462 -12.68 -10.18 14.16
N VAL A 463 -12.47 -11.42 13.73
CA VAL A 463 -12.07 -11.76 12.37
C VAL A 463 -13.22 -11.46 11.41
N GLY A 464 -12.91 -10.81 10.29
CA GLY A 464 -13.85 -10.54 9.21
C GLY A 464 -14.26 -11.81 8.46
N ALA A 465 -15.32 -11.72 7.65
CA ALA A 465 -15.87 -12.87 6.94
C ALA A 465 -15.04 -13.34 5.74
N HIS A 466 -14.08 -12.52 5.27
CA HIS A 466 -13.39 -12.74 4.01
C HIS A 466 -11.99 -13.33 4.19
N THR A 467 -11.70 -14.35 3.41
CA THR A 467 -10.38 -14.99 3.35
C THR A 467 -9.36 -14.06 2.70
N GLY A 468 -8.10 -14.17 3.12
CA GLY A 468 -6.99 -13.44 2.53
C GLY A 468 -6.80 -13.76 1.05
N VAL A 469 -6.41 -12.74 0.29
CA VAL A 469 -6.03 -12.81 -1.13
C VAL A 469 -4.50 -12.88 -1.24
N LEU A 470 -3.95 -13.06 -2.45
CA LEU A 470 -2.52 -13.28 -2.67
C LEU A 470 -1.64 -12.19 -2.01
N GLU A 471 -2.07 -10.93 -2.10
CA GLU A 471 -1.44 -9.78 -1.44
C GLU A 471 -1.27 -10.01 0.08
N ASP A 472 -2.29 -10.53 0.77
CA ASP A 472 -2.25 -10.78 2.22
C ASP A 472 -1.18 -11.82 2.59
N TYR A 473 -1.05 -12.88 1.81
CA TYR A 473 -0.03 -13.90 2.07
C TYR A 473 1.38 -13.38 1.78
N ALA A 474 1.54 -12.64 0.69
CA ALA A 474 2.84 -12.15 0.24
C ALA A 474 3.40 -11.05 1.14
N ASP A 475 2.61 -10.01 1.45
CA ASP A 475 3.09 -8.87 2.23
C ASP A 475 3.28 -9.23 3.72
N VAL A 476 2.46 -10.15 4.25
CA VAL A 476 2.68 -10.67 5.62
C VAL A 476 3.94 -11.53 5.67
N ALA A 477 4.18 -12.37 4.66
CA ALA A 477 5.43 -13.14 4.59
C ALA A 477 6.66 -12.21 4.48
N GLU A 478 6.61 -11.14 3.69
CA GLU A 478 7.67 -10.12 3.64
C GLU A 478 7.91 -9.46 5.01
N GLY A 479 6.84 -9.09 5.73
CA GLY A 479 6.94 -8.57 7.10
C GLY A 479 7.63 -9.54 8.06
N PHE A 480 7.26 -10.82 8.02
CA PHE A 480 7.88 -11.85 8.85
C PHE A 480 9.34 -12.11 8.47
N LEU A 481 9.70 -12.08 7.18
CA LEU A 481 11.08 -12.21 6.72
C LEU A 481 11.97 -11.03 7.18
N ALA A 482 11.42 -9.82 7.18
CA ALA A 482 12.08 -8.64 7.73
C ALA A 482 12.29 -8.77 9.25
N LEU A 483 11.27 -9.24 9.99
CA LEU A 483 11.39 -9.53 11.42
C LEU A 483 12.43 -10.60 11.72
N ALA A 484 12.44 -11.72 10.98
CA ALA A 484 13.47 -12.75 11.13
C ALA A 484 14.88 -12.17 10.96
N SER A 485 15.06 -11.28 9.97
CA SER A 485 16.34 -10.62 9.71
C SER A 485 16.76 -9.65 10.82
N VAL A 486 15.80 -8.94 11.41
CA VAL A 486 16.03 -7.92 12.45
C VAL A 486 16.18 -8.52 13.84
N THR A 487 15.41 -9.56 14.15
CA THR A 487 15.36 -10.16 15.51
C THR A 487 16.27 -11.36 15.66
N GLY A 488 16.55 -12.08 14.55
CA GLY A 488 17.22 -13.38 14.59
C GLY A 488 16.30 -14.54 15.01
N GLU A 489 15.01 -14.29 15.24
CA GLU A 489 14.07 -15.32 15.71
C GLU A 489 13.55 -16.17 14.55
N GLY A 490 13.87 -17.47 14.55
CA GLY A 490 13.48 -18.41 13.49
C GLY A 490 11.97 -18.62 13.31
N VAL A 491 11.17 -18.32 14.33
CA VAL A 491 9.70 -18.49 14.29
C VAL A 491 9.04 -17.64 13.19
N TRP A 492 9.56 -16.43 12.94
CA TRP A 492 9.02 -15.57 11.88
C TRP A 492 9.32 -16.16 10.49
N LEU A 493 10.50 -16.75 10.30
CA LEU A 493 10.84 -17.45 9.06
C LEU A 493 9.93 -18.68 8.84
N GLU A 494 9.62 -19.42 9.90
CA GLU A 494 8.70 -20.56 9.83
C GLU A 494 7.29 -20.13 9.39
N PHE A 495 6.72 -19.10 10.02
CA PHE A 495 5.42 -18.56 9.62
C PHE A 495 5.42 -18.03 8.20
N ALA A 496 6.48 -17.35 7.75
CA ALA A 496 6.61 -16.92 6.37
C ALA A 496 6.57 -18.12 5.40
N GLY A 497 7.24 -19.22 5.75
CA GLY A 497 7.22 -20.47 4.99
C GLY A 497 5.80 -21.04 4.84
N PHE A 498 5.02 -21.11 5.91
CA PHE A 498 3.65 -21.61 5.84
C PHE A 498 2.77 -20.78 4.89
N LEU A 499 2.93 -19.45 4.92
CA LEU A 499 2.18 -18.56 4.03
C LEU A 499 2.59 -18.74 2.56
N LEU A 500 3.90 -18.87 2.29
CA LEU A 500 4.42 -19.05 0.94
C LEU A 500 4.09 -20.44 0.37
N ASP A 501 4.00 -21.48 1.21
CA ASP A 501 3.48 -22.79 0.79
C ASP A 501 2.02 -22.68 0.31
N HIS A 502 1.18 -21.86 0.97
CA HIS A 502 -0.16 -21.56 0.45
C HIS A 502 -0.12 -20.82 -0.88
N VAL A 503 0.80 -19.87 -1.07
CA VAL A 503 1.01 -19.21 -2.37
C VAL A 503 1.27 -20.25 -3.46
N LEU A 504 2.21 -21.17 -3.24
CA LEU A 504 2.59 -22.21 -4.20
C LEU A 504 1.47 -23.19 -4.52
N VAL A 505 0.57 -23.48 -3.57
CA VAL A 505 -0.46 -24.53 -3.72
C VAL A 505 -1.84 -23.97 -4.10
N ARG A 506 -2.19 -22.77 -3.63
CA ARG A 506 -3.55 -22.22 -3.72
C ARG A 506 -3.68 -21.08 -4.70
N PHE A 507 -2.61 -20.32 -4.90
CA PHE A 507 -2.64 -19.12 -5.73
C PHE A 507 -2.03 -19.34 -7.11
N THR A 508 -1.58 -20.56 -7.42
CA THR A 508 -1.05 -20.94 -8.73
C THR A 508 -2.03 -21.83 -9.50
N ASP A 509 -1.82 -21.97 -10.82
CA ASP A 509 -2.35 -23.05 -11.63
C ASP A 509 -1.25 -24.06 -12.06
N ASP A 510 -1.60 -25.02 -12.92
CA ASP A 510 -0.67 -26.03 -13.44
C ASP A 510 0.50 -25.41 -14.25
N SER A 511 0.34 -24.19 -14.77
CA SER A 511 1.40 -23.46 -15.47
C SER A 511 2.35 -22.74 -14.50
N GLY A 512 1.92 -22.57 -13.24
CA GLY A 512 2.59 -21.76 -12.23
C GLY A 512 2.25 -20.27 -12.30
N ALA A 513 1.23 -19.88 -13.08
CA ALA A 513 0.74 -18.52 -13.11
C ALA A 513 0.02 -18.18 -11.80
N LEU A 514 0.31 -17.01 -11.24
CA LEU A 514 -0.31 -16.56 -9.98
C LEU A 514 -1.70 -15.99 -10.24
N TYR A 515 -2.56 -16.00 -9.23
CA TYR A 515 -3.89 -15.41 -9.25
C TYR A 515 -4.14 -14.69 -7.93
N ASP A 516 -4.98 -13.66 -7.94
CA ASP A 516 -5.18 -12.85 -6.74
C ASP A 516 -6.01 -13.59 -5.68
N THR A 517 -6.87 -14.52 -6.08
CA THR A 517 -7.71 -15.31 -5.15
C THR A 517 -7.26 -16.76 -5.09
N ALA A 518 -7.49 -17.45 -3.97
CA ALA A 518 -7.20 -18.87 -3.83
C ALA A 518 -8.07 -19.74 -4.78
N ALA A 519 -7.58 -20.92 -5.16
CA ALA A 519 -8.28 -21.82 -6.09
C ALA A 519 -9.63 -22.33 -5.55
N ASP A 520 -9.83 -22.31 -4.23
CA ASP A 520 -11.08 -22.64 -3.54
C ASP A 520 -11.89 -21.42 -3.08
N ALA A 521 -11.56 -20.21 -3.55
CA ALA A 521 -12.32 -19.00 -3.28
C ALA A 521 -13.69 -18.99 -3.99
N GLU A 522 -14.54 -18.03 -3.60
CA GLU A 522 -15.81 -17.76 -4.28
C GLU A 522 -15.59 -17.55 -5.78
N LYS A 523 -16.42 -18.19 -6.61
CA LYS A 523 -16.30 -18.07 -8.07
C LYS A 523 -17.02 -16.81 -8.54
N LEU A 524 -16.23 -15.79 -8.90
CA LEU A 524 -16.69 -14.63 -9.65
C LEU A 524 -16.77 -14.94 -11.16
N ILE A 525 -17.09 -13.93 -11.97
CA ILE A 525 -17.14 -14.03 -13.44
C ILE A 525 -15.83 -14.58 -14.03
N ARG A 526 -14.71 -14.19 -13.43
CA ARG A 526 -13.37 -14.72 -13.70
C ARG A 526 -12.56 -14.70 -12.40
N ARG A 527 -11.51 -15.50 -12.35
CA ARG A 527 -10.49 -15.39 -11.29
C ARG A 527 -9.63 -14.14 -11.58
N PRO A 528 -9.56 -13.16 -10.67
CA PRO A 528 -8.71 -11.98 -10.87
C PRO A 528 -7.22 -12.38 -10.89
N GLN A 529 -6.48 -11.64 -11.70
CA GLN A 529 -5.08 -11.91 -12.02
C GLN A 529 -4.42 -10.60 -12.49
N ASP A 530 -4.36 -9.60 -11.62
CA ASP A 530 -3.75 -8.30 -11.93
C ASP A 530 -2.32 -8.21 -11.36
N PRO A 531 -1.27 -8.25 -12.21
CA PRO A 531 0.10 -8.13 -11.75
C PRO A 531 0.61 -6.68 -11.74
N THR A 532 -0.29 -5.71 -11.93
CA THR A 532 0.08 -4.29 -11.91
C THR A 532 0.03 -3.74 -10.49
N ASP A 533 1.12 -3.10 -10.08
CA ASP A 533 1.18 -2.35 -8.83
C ASP A 533 0.23 -1.14 -8.93
N ASN A 534 -0.46 -0.84 -7.83
CA ASN A 534 -1.30 0.33 -7.69
C ASN A 534 -0.79 1.17 -6.51
N ALA A 535 -1.63 1.47 -5.52
CA ALA A 535 -1.20 2.11 -4.28
C ALA A 535 -0.37 1.15 -3.39
N THR A 536 -0.51 -0.16 -3.63
CA THR A 536 0.27 -1.24 -3.03
C THR A 536 0.96 -2.06 -4.13
N PRO A 537 2.01 -2.84 -3.79
CA PRO A 537 2.47 -3.91 -4.67
C PRO A 537 1.31 -4.84 -5.04
N SER A 538 1.23 -5.26 -6.30
CA SER A 538 0.29 -6.32 -6.66
C SER A 538 0.59 -7.59 -5.86
N GLY A 539 -0.41 -8.43 -5.59
CA GLY A 539 -0.17 -9.72 -4.96
C GLY A 539 0.87 -10.56 -5.72
N TRP A 540 0.91 -10.41 -7.05
CA TRP A 540 1.88 -11.06 -7.91
C TRP A 540 3.32 -10.62 -7.64
N THR A 541 3.59 -9.31 -7.69
CA THR A 541 4.93 -8.75 -7.50
C THR A 541 5.37 -8.89 -6.04
N ALA A 542 4.45 -8.75 -5.09
CA ALA A 542 4.69 -9.02 -3.66
C ALA A 542 5.13 -10.47 -3.45
N ALA A 543 4.41 -11.44 -4.03
CA ALA A 543 4.75 -12.85 -3.93
C ALA A 543 6.11 -13.15 -4.54
N ALA A 544 6.42 -12.57 -5.71
CA ALA A 544 7.74 -12.73 -6.33
C ALA A 544 8.88 -12.29 -5.38
N GLY A 545 8.69 -11.17 -4.67
CA GLY A 545 9.64 -10.66 -3.68
C GLY A 545 9.79 -11.58 -2.47
N ALA A 546 8.68 -11.93 -1.82
CA ALA A 546 8.69 -12.77 -0.62
C ALA A 546 9.24 -14.18 -0.91
N LEU A 547 8.87 -14.79 -2.04
CA LEU A 547 9.41 -16.07 -2.50
C LEU A 547 10.94 -15.99 -2.73
N LEU A 548 11.43 -14.91 -3.35
CA LEU A 548 12.85 -14.71 -3.62
C LEU A 548 13.65 -14.56 -2.31
N SER A 549 13.16 -13.73 -1.39
CA SER A 549 13.77 -13.50 -0.07
C SER A 549 13.76 -14.76 0.79
N TYR A 550 12.63 -15.50 0.82
CA TYR A 550 12.54 -16.77 1.54
C TYR A 550 13.49 -17.82 0.97
N ALA A 551 13.58 -17.93 -0.36
CA ALA A 551 14.52 -18.84 -1.00
C ALA A 551 15.98 -18.49 -0.66
N ALA A 552 16.34 -17.21 -0.59
CA ALA A 552 17.67 -16.77 -0.18
C ALA A 552 17.96 -17.10 1.31
N GLN A 553 16.98 -16.96 2.20
CA GLN A 553 17.16 -17.31 3.62
C GLN A 553 17.25 -18.82 3.89
N THR A 554 16.65 -19.65 3.03
CA THR A 554 16.44 -21.08 3.30
C THR A 554 17.20 -22.01 2.37
N GLY A 555 17.64 -21.52 1.20
CA GLY A 555 18.13 -22.35 0.10
C GLY A 555 17.03 -23.14 -0.62
N SER A 556 15.76 -22.77 -0.44
CA SER A 556 14.63 -23.53 -0.99
C SER A 556 14.48 -23.36 -2.51
N GLU A 557 14.82 -24.40 -3.26
CA GLU A 557 14.68 -24.44 -4.73
C GLU A 557 13.24 -24.26 -5.26
N PRO A 558 12.18 -24.88 -4.67
CA PRO A 558 10.80 -24.66 -5.15
C PRO A 558 10.38 -23.19 -5.09
N HIS A 559 10.65 -22.52 -3.97
CA HIS A 559 10.41 -21.09 -3.78
C HIS A 559 11.23 -20.23 -4.75
N ARG A 560 12.51 -20.57 -4.99
CA ARG A 560 13.35 -19.89 -5.99
C ARG A 560 12.75 -19.98 -7.39
N THR A 561 12.40 -21.19 -7.83
CA THR A 561 11.79 -21.44 -9.13
C THR A 561 10.47 -20.68 -9.29
N ALA A 562 9.65 -20.62 -8.23
CA ALA A 562 8.40 -19.89 -8.25
C ALA A 562 8.61 -18.37 -8.36
N ALA A 563 9.59 -17.81 -7.64
CA ALA A 563 9.95 -16.39 -7.75
C ALA A 563 10.41 -16.04 -9.18
N GLU A 564 11.24 -16.89 -9.79
CA GLU A 564 11.74 -16.71 -11.16
C GLU A 564 10.61 -16.69 -12.20
N ARG A 565 9.65 -17.61 -12.06
CA ARG A 565 8.46 -17.64 -12.92
C ARG A 565 7.59 -16.41 -12.72
N ALA A 566 7.35 -16.03 -11.47
CA ALA A 566 6.56 -14.84 -11.15
C ALA A 566 7.17 -13.57 -11.74
N LEU A 567 8.50 -13.45 -11.76
CA LEU A 567 9.24 -12.34 -12.38
C LEU A 567 9.09 -12.26 -13.92
N GLY A 568 8.63 -13.32 -14.59
CA GLY A 568 8.36 -13.27 -16.04
C GLY A 568 7.42 -12.13 -16.46
N VAL A 569 6.51 -11.72 -15.58
CA VAL A 569 5.62 -10.57 -15.82
C VAL A 569 6.38 -9.25 -15.97
N VAL A 570 7.48 -9.10 -15.23
CA VAL A 570 8.31 -7.90 -15.25
C VAL A 570 9.03 -7.76 -16.59
N LYS A 571 9.41 -8.88 -17.22
CA LYS A 571 9.97 -8.89 -18.57
C LYS A 571 9.00 -8.31 -19.59
N ALA A 572 7.72 -8.64 -19.46
CA ALA A 572 6.67 -8.18 -20.37
C ALA A 572 6.23 -6.73 -20.10
N LEU A 573 6.10 -6.35 -18.83
CA LEU A 573 5.52 -5.06 -18.42
C LEU A 573 6.56 -3.97 -18.17
N GLY A 574 7.76 -4.31 -17.69
CA GLY A 574 8.81 -3.36 -17.31
C GLY A 574 9.12 -2.32 -18.40
N PRO A 575 9.41 -2.75 -19.65
CA PRO A 575 9.65 -1.82 -20.76
C PRO A 575 8.45 -0.97 -21.19
N ARG A 576 7.22 -1.35 -20.82
CA ARG A 576 5.97 -0.76 -21.36
C ARG A 576 5.29 0.17 -20.38
N VAL A 577 5.22 -0.26 -19.11
CA VAL A 577 4.45 0.39 -18.05
C VAL A 577 5.23 0.37 -16.72
N PRO A 578 6.49 0.84 -16.69
CA PRO A 578 7.39 0.65 -15.54
C PRO A 578 6.85 1.22 -14.22
N ARG A 579 5.98 2.24 -14.28
CA ARG A 579 5.35 2.79 -13.07
C ARG A 579 4.39 1.84 -12.37
N PHE A 580 3.80 0.91 -13.12
CA PHE A 580 2.79 -0.04 -12.65
C PHE A 580 3.38 -1.43 -12.39
N VAL A 581 4.72 -1.53 -12.33
CA VAL A 581 5.43 -2.76 -11.97
C VAL A 581 6.71 -2.41 -11.19
N GLY A 582 6.68 -1.30 -10.45
CA GLY A 582 7.82 -0.78 -9.70
C GLY A 582 8.37 -1.79 -8.69
N TRP A 583 7.51 -2.52 -7.98
CA TRP A 583 7.94 -3.51 -7.00
C TRP A 583 8.51 -4.74 -7.71
N GLY A 584 7.87 -5.17 -8.81
CA GLY A 584 8.42 -6.22 -9.67
C GLY A 584 9.81 -5.87 -10.21
N LEU A 585 10.04 -4.62 -10.63
CA LEU A 585 11.35 -4.12 -11.05
C LEU A 585 12.35 -4.09 -9.87
N ALA A 586 11.93 -3.70 -8.67
CA ALA A 586 12.76 -3.75 -7.46
C ALA A 586 13.18 -5.18 -7.07
N VAL A 587 12.29 -6.16 -7.24
CA VAL A 587 12.58 -7.59 -7.03
C VAL A 587 13.49 -8.11 -8.15
N ALA A 588 13.32 -7.66 -9.39
CA ALA A 588 14.21 -8.00 -10.50
C ALA A 588 15.64 -7.49 -10.28
N GLU A 589 15.81 -6.29 -9.70
CA GLU A 589 17.14 -5.80 -9.28
C GLU A 589 17.80 -6.72 -8.24
N ALA A 590 17.04 -7.19 -7.26
CA ALA A 590 17.51 -8.19 -6.29
C ALA A 590 17.88 -9.53 -6.96
N PHE A 591 17.05 -9.99 -7.89
CA PHE A 591 17.31 -11.22 -8.64
C PHE A 591 18.62 -11.14 -9.46
N LEU A 592 18.84 -10.02 -10.17
CA LEU A 592 20.05 -9.82 -10.97
C LEU A 592 21.30 -9.60 -10.12
N ASP A 593 21.19 -8.93 -8.96
CA ASP A 593 22.31 -8.90 -8.01
C ASP A 593 22.56 -10.28 -7.38
N GLY A 594 21.65 -11.24 -7.48
CA GLY A 594 21.76 -12.52 -6.78
C GLY A 594 21.74 -12.27 -5.28
N PRO A 595 20.56 -12.32 -4.62
CA PRO A 595 20.37 -11.86 -3.25
C PRO A 595 21.54 -12.23 -2.34
N ARG A 596 22.14 -11.23 -1.68
CA ARG A 596 23.26 -11.50 -0.78
C ARG A 596 22.75 -12.22 0.44
N GLU A 597 23.28 -13.41 0.66
CA GLU A 597 22.96 -14.27 1.77
C GLU A 597 23.95 -13.98 2.90
N VAL A 598 23.55 -13.20 3.91
CA VAL A 598 24.43 -12.76 4.98
C VAL A 598 24.15 -13.53 6.28
N ALA A 599 25.10 -14.32 6.74
CA ALA A 599 25.03 -15.00 8.04
C ALA A 599 25.99 -14.35 9.04
N VAL A 600 25.49 -13.93 10.19
CA VAL A 600 26.28 -13.39 11.31
C VAL A 600 26.20 -14.35 12.49
N VAL A 601 27.32 -14.94 12.85
CA VAL A 601 27.42 -15.91 13.95
C VAL A 601 28.24 -15.33 15.08
N GLY A 602 27.70 -15.35 16.29
CA GLY A 602 28.37 -14.86 17.50
C GLY A 602 28.11 -15.71 18.74
N PRO A 603 28.70 -15.36 19.89
CA PRO A 603 28.45 -16.07 21.15
C PRO A 603 27.06 -15.80 21.73
N ALA A 604 26.48 -14.63 21.43
CA ALA A 604 25.12 -14.23 21.82
C ALA A 604 24.61 -13.09 20.92
N LEU A 605 23.30 -12.91 20.81
CA LEU A 605 22.70 -11.83 20.00
C LEU A 605 22.97 -10.43 20.59
N ASP A 606 23.11 -10.33 21.92
CA ASP A 606 23.36 -9.07 22.63
C ASP A 606 24.85 -8.71 22.77
N ASP A 607 25.75 -9.61 22.34
CA ASP A 607 27.19 -9.37 22.30
C ASP A 607 27.52 -8.13 21.42
N PRO A 608 28.31 -7.16 21.90
CA PRO A 608 28.56 -5.92 21.18
C PRO A 608 29.17 -6.10 19.77
N ALA A 609 30.05 -7.07 19.59
CA ALA A 609 30.69 -7.33 18.30
C ALA A 609 29.73 -8.02 17.32
N THR A 610 28.92 -8.96 17.82
CA THR A 610 27.84 -9.60 17.05
C THR A 610 26.82 -8.56 16.59
N ARG A 611 26.37 -7.67 17.49
CA ARG A 611 25.47 -6.55 17.16
C ARG A 611 26.07 -5.60 16.14
N ALA A 612 27.37 -5.32 16.23
CA ALA A 612 28.05 -4.44 15.27
C ALA A 612 28.06 -5.03 13.85
N LEU A 613 28.35 -6.32 13.71
CA LEU A 613 28.32 -7.03 12.43
C LEU A 613 26.89 -7.14 11.90
N HIS A 614 25.93 -7.52 12.74
CA HIS A 614 24.52 -7.64 12.37
C HIS A 614 23.94 -6.31 11.90
N ARG A 615 24.16 -5.23 12.64
CA ARG A 615 23.75 -3.88 12.24
C ARG A 615 24.43 -3.45 10.94
N THR A 616 25.69 -3.82 10.75
CA THR A 616 26.41 -3.53 9.50
C THR A 616 25.83 -4.31 8.32
N ALA A 617 25.43 -5.56 8.52
CA ALA A 617 24.75 -6.37 7.51
C ALA A 617 23.40 -5.74 7.11
N LEU A 618 22.58 -5.36 8.09
CA LEU A 618 21.27 -4.72 7.88
C LEU A 618 21.38 -3.38 7.12
N LEU A 619 22.47 -2.64 7.34
CA LEU A 619 22.74 -1.36 6.67
C LEU A 619 23.42 -1.50 5.30
N GLY A 620 23.68 -2.72 4.84
CA GLY A 620 24.13 -2.97 3.46
C GLY A 620 23.12 -2.48 2.44
N THR A 621 23.59 -2.06 1.27
CA THR A 621 22.73 -1.54 0.19
C THR A 621 22.51 -2.55 -0.94
N ALA A 622 23.18 -3.70 -0.90
CA ALA A 622 23.03 -4.76 -1.89
C ALA A 622 21.55 -5.17 -2.09
N PRO A 623 21.01 -5.08 -3.32
CA PRO A 623 19.60 -5.37 -3.59
C PRO A 623 19.16 -6.76 -3.12
N GLY A 624 18.10 -6.79 -2.32
CA GLY A 624 17.50 -8.03 -1.82
C GLY A 624 18.40 -8.84 -0.89
N ALA A 625 19.43 -8.24 -0.30
CA ALA A 625 20.22 -8.91 0.73
C ALA A 625 19.32 -9.40 1.87
N VAL A 626 19.52 -10.65 2.29
CA VAL A 626 18.87 -11.27 3.44
C VAL A 626 19.90 -11.48 4.54
N VAL A 627 19.49 -11.30 5.79
CA VAL A 627 20.39 -11.38 6.94
C VAL A 627 19.85 -12.42 7.92
N ALA A 628 20.70 -13.34 8.34
CA ALA A 628 20.46 -14.23 9.47
C ALA A 628 21.49 -13.93 10.55
N VAL A 629 21.05 -13.80 11.80
CA VAL A 629 21.93 -13.64 12.95
C VAL A 629 21.60 -14.69 13.99
N GLY A 630 22.61 -15.28 14.64
CA GLY A 630 22.37 -16.26 15.68
C GLY A 630 23.64 -16.76 16.35
N THR A 631 23.46 -17.71 17.26
CA THR A 631 24.58 -18.35 17.96
C THR A 631 25.20 -19.47 17.14
N ALA A 632 26.48 -19.76 17.39
CA ALA A 632 27.17 -20.86 16.72
C ALA A 632 26.46 -22.20 16.96
N GLY A 633 26.13 -22.89 15.86
CA GLY A 633 25.39 -24.16 15.91
C GLY A 633 23.87 -24.01 16.16
N SER A 634 23.33 -22.79 16.15
CA SER A 634 21.88 -22.58 16.15
C SER A 634 21.26 -23.18 14.88
N GLY A 635 20.19 -23.94 15.05
CA GLY A 635 19.36 -24.45 13.96
C GLY A 635 18.12 -23.61 13.68
N GLU A 636 17.99 -22.42 14.30
CA GLU A 636 16.79 -21.58 14.16
C GLU A 636 16.63 -21.02 12.74
N LEU A 637 17.73 -20.69 12.07
CA LEU A 637 17.73 -20.13 10.72
C LEU A 637 18.62 -21.00 9.82
N PRO A 638 18.11 -21.53 8.69
CA PRO A 638 18.89 -22.40 7.80
C PRO A 638 20.18 -21.75 7.28
N LEU A 639 20.20 -20.43 7.10
CA LEU A 639 21.37 -19.70 6.61
C LEU A 639 22.57 -19.73 7.58
N LEU A 640 22.33 -20.02 8.87
CA LEU A 640 23.39 -20.18 9.87
C LEU A 640 24.03 -21.57 9.85
N ALA A 641 23.47 -22.52 9.09
CA ALA A 641 23.98 -23.89 9.04
C ALA A 641 25.46 -23.92 8.63
N ASP A 642 26.24 -24.70 9.38
CA ASP A 642 27.68 -24.89 9.17
C ASP A 642 28.52 -23.60 9.23
N ARG A 643 27.99 -22.50 9.78
CA ARG A 643 28.73 -21.25 10.00
C ARG A 643 29.32 -21.21 11.41
N ILE A 644 30.62 -20.97 11.51
CA ILE A 644 31.36 -20.97 12.78
C ILE A 644 32.07 -19.62 13.03
N PRO A 645 32.32 -19.23 14.28
CA PRO A 645 33.24 -18.15 14.59
C PRO A 645 34.65 -18.41 14.03
N VAL A 646 35.32 -17.38 13.53
CA VAL A 646 36.73 -17.39 13.13
C VAL A 646 37.54 -16.82 14.28
N ASP A 647 38.59 -17.53 14.71
CA ASP A 647 39.46 -17.14 15.82
C ASP A 647 38.68 -16.81 17.12
N ASP A 648 37.58 -17.53 17.38
CA ASP A 648 36.64 -17.32 18.49
C ASP A 648 35.95 -15.93 18.50
N GLU A 649 35.98 -15.19 17.39
CA GLU A 649 35.32 -13.89 17.22
C GLU A 649 34.00 -14.00 16.44
N PRO A 650 33.00 -13.13 16.72
CA PRO A 650 31.81 -13.00 15.90
C PRO A 650 32.18 -12.79 14.43
N THR A 651 31.53 -13.54 13.54
CA THR A 651 31.94 -13.65 12.14
C THR A 651 30.75 -13.50 11.22
N ALA A 652 30.93 -12.69 10.17
CA ALA A 652 29.99 -12.56 9.07
C ALA A 652 30.45 -13.36 7.85
N TYR A 653 29.49 -14.00 7.21
CA TYR A 653 29.62 -14.72 5.94
C TYR A 653 28.72 -14.05 4.92
N VAL A 654 29.25 -13.72 3.75
CA VAL A 654 28.47 -13.16 2.64
C VAL A 654 28.54 -14.13 1.50
N CYS A 655 27.40 -14.74 1.16
CA CYS A 655 27.27 -15.69 0.07
C CYS A 655 26.39 -15.12 -1.05
N ARG A 656 26.63 -15.60 -2.27
CA ARG A 656 25.85 -15.32 -3.46
C ARG A 656 25.92 -16.53 -4.37
N ASN A 657 24.77 -17.04 -4.81
CA ASN A 657 24.68 -18.18 -5.73
C ASN A 657 25.53 -19.37 -5.26
N PHE A 658 25.36 -19.80 -4.01
CA PHE A 658 26.09 -20.92 -3.38
C PHE A 658 27.61 -20.72 -3.24
N THR A 659 28.12 -19.50 -3.48
CA THR A 659 29.54 -19.16 -3.31
C THR A 659 29.70 -18.08 -2.25
N CYS A 660 30.57 -18.30 -1.27
CA CYS A 660 30.81 -17.34 -0.19
C CYS A 660 32.14 -16.60 -0.40
N ASP A 661 32.15 -15.30 -0.11
CA ASP A 661 33.38 -14.52 0.10
C ASP A 661 34.12 -15.05 1.35
N ALA A 662 35.38 -14.63 1.53
CA ALA A 662 36.11 -14.96 2.76
C ALA A 662 35.37 -14.41 4.00
N PRO A 663 35.16 -15.22 5.05
CA PRO A 663 34.48 -14.77 6.26
C PRO A 663 35.24 -13.59 6.90
N THR A 664 34.50 -12.72 7.57
CA THR A 664 35.09 -11.51 8.16
C THR A 664 34.54 -11.20 9.55
N THR A 665 35.44 -10.80 10.45
CA THR A 665 35.13 -10.24 11.77
C THR A 665 35.13 -8.71 11.76
N ASP A 666 35.46 -8.09 10.62
CA ASP A 666 35.63 -6.65 10.44
C ASP A 666 34.38 -6.01 9.79
N PRO A 667 33.64 -5.15 10.50
CA PRO A 667 32.49 -4.43 9.95
C PRO A 667 32.80 -3.62 8.68
N GLU A 668 34.00 -3.06 8.53
CA GLU A 668 34.33 -2.28 7.32
C GLU A 668 34.46 -3.18 6.09
N ARG A 669 35.06 -4.36 6.24
CA ARG A 669 35.10 -5.37 5.16
C ARG A 669 33.72 -5.87 4.80
N LEU A 670 32.87 -6.12 5.80
CA LEU A 670 31.48 -6.51 5.59
C LEU A 670 30.71 -5.43 4.82
N ARG A 671 30.85 -4.16 5.19
CA ARG A 671 30.20 -3.04 4.49
C ARG A 671 30.61 -2.99 3.02
N ASN A 672 31.91 -3.11 2.73
CA ASN A 672 32.41 -3.14 1.36
C ASN A 672 31.92 -4.34 0.54
N ALA A 673 31.66 -5.49 1.18
CA ALA A 673 31.07 -6.65 0.51
C ALA A 673 29.58 -6.46 0.19
N LEU A 674 28.89 -5.59 0.92
CA LEU A 674 27.45 -5.29 0.79
C LEU A 674 27.15 -3.95 0.11
N SER A 675 28.17 -3.32 -0.46
CA SER A 675 28.05 -2.06 -1.21
C SER A 675 28.37 -2.31 -2.69
N PHE A 676 27.97 -1.37 -3.56
CA PHE A 676 28.32 -1.40 -4.97
C PHE A 676 29.85 -1.58 -5.14
N ARG A 677 30.26 -2.56 -5.94
CA ARG A 677 31.65 -2.71 -6.39
C ARG A 677 31.74 -2.13 -7.79
N GLU A 678 32.52 -1.07 -7.99
CA GLU A 678 33.03 -0.74 -9.32
C GLU A 678 33.83 -1.96 -9.80
N GLY A 679 33.33 -2.63 -10.83
CA GLY A 679 33.97 -3.81 -11.45
C GLY A 679 35.22 -3.46 -12.22
#